data_AF-A0A844T049-F1
#
_entry.id   AF-A0A844T049-F1
#
_cell.length_a   1.000
_cell.length_b   1.000
_cell.length_c   1.000
_cell.angle_alpha   90.00
_cell.angle_beta   90.00
_cell.angle_gamma   90.00
#
_symmetry.space_group_name_H-M   'P 1'
#
loop_
_entity.id
_entity.type
_entity.pdbx_description
1 polymer ?
#
loop_
_entity_poly.entity_id
_entity_poly.type
_entity_poly.pdbx_seq_one_letter_code
_entity_poly.pdbx_strand_id
1 'polypeptide(L)'
;MPRAKPMPKLPAEAYAIIEGRHSDPFHYLGLHPEGGRSVVRAFLPEASDVEAVGEHGEVAPLDRVHDAGLFIGALPNGSKHYQLRAKFGGNIVEFEDAYRFPPILTDFDLYLLGEGTHQRLYDKLGAHPMKLEGVDGIGFVVLAPNARRVSVVGDFNFWDPRRHPMRVRGVGYWELFIPHAKPGNHYKFDIVGPHGHQLPLKSDPLAFASEVRPKTASIVFDEAHLPRPRPAPDGINALSAPMSIYEVHLGSWRRKNGNEWLTYRELAEQLPAYARDMGFTHLEFLPVSEHPFDGSWGYQPTGLYAPTSRFGSPEDFAALIDACHREGIGVLLDWVPGHFPDDPHGLGSFDGTALYEHANPLQGRHLDWGTLIYNYGRTEVTNFLVSNALFWMERYAIDGLRVDAVASMLYLDYSRPPGAWIPNQYGGRENIEAINFLRRFNTEVFARFPQATTAAEESTAWPQVSRPVEFGGLGFGYKWNMGWMHDTLNYISKDPIHRKYHHGEILFGLHYAFSENFILPLSHDEVVHGKRSILGRMPGDEWQRFANLRAYYSFMFGHPGKKLLFMGAEIAQSREWNHDESLDWHLLQYNYHSGIQALIRDLNRLYRAVPALHQMDCDQAGFEWLITDDANRNVFAWLRKGFDEHARCLVIINFSPNVYRNYRVRVPFAGKWKEVFNSDSAHYGGSNVGNIGEVHAVDVKTPELRLTIPPLAAIFLVPES
;
A
#
# COMPACT_ATOMS: atom_id res chain seq x y z
N MET A 1 44.46 51.62 -23.22
CA MET A 1 43.57 50.68 -22.51
C MET A 1 42.57 51.50 -21.71
N PRO A 2 41.25 51.40 -21.94
CA PRO A 2 40.27 52.05 -21.08
C PRO A 2 40.33 51.36 -19.71
N ARG A 3 40.46 52.14 -18.64
CA ARG A 3 40.36 51.65 -17.26
C ARG A 3 38.96 51.03 -17.08
N ALA A 4 38.91 49.75 -16.73
CA ALA A 4 37.67 49.11 -16.30
C ALA A 4 37.04 49.96 -15.20
N LYS A 5 35.77 50.36 -15.38
CA LYS A 5 35.00 50.99 -14.28
C LYS A 5 35.04 50.01 -13.10
N PRO A 6 35.39 50.44 -11.87
CA PRO A 6 35.31 49.57 -10.71
C PRO A 6 33.86 49.10 -10.58
N MET A 7 33.64 47.78 -10.59
CA MET A 7 32.30 47.24 -10.38
C MET A 7 31.81 47.69 -9.00
N PRO A 8 30.59 48.22 -8.89
CA PRO A 8 30.02 48.60 -7.60
C PRO A 8 30.01 47.39 -6.66
N LYS A 9 30.31 47.62 -5.38
CA LYS A 9 30.25 46.56 -4.36
C LYS A 9 28.81 46.08 -4.25
N LEU A 10 28.56 44.85 -4.69
CA LEU A 10 27.24 44.21 -4.62
C LEU A 10 26.79 44.00 -3.16
N PRO A 11 25.48 44.01 -2.88
CA PRO A 11 24.95 43.69 -1.56
C PRO A 11 25.19 42.21 -1.20
N ALA A 12 25.12 41.89 0.09
CA ALA A 12 25.35 40.52 0.57
C ALA A 12 24.37 39.49 -0.04
N GLU A 13 23.12 39.90 -0.30
CA GLU A 13 22.10 39.07 -0.95
C GLU A 13 22.50 38.67 -2.38
N ALA A 14 23.11 39.58 -3.14
CA ALA A 14 23.60 39.27 -4.48
C ALA A 14 24.64 38.15 -4.46
N TYR A 15 25.59 38.20 -3.51
CA TYR A 15 26.57 37.13 -3.34
C TYR A 15 25.92 35.83 -2.86
N ALA A 16 24.90 35.89 -2.00
CA ALA A 16 24.16 34.70 -1.59
C ALA A 16 23.41 34.04 -2.77
N ILE A 17 22.91 34.81 -3.73
CA ILE A 17 22.34 34.28 -4.98
C ILE A 17 23.42 33.63 -5.84
N ILE A 18 24.50 34.37 -6.12
CA ILE A 18 25.61 33.93 -6.97
C ILE A 18 26.23 32.62 -6.44
N GLU A 19 26.37 32.51 -5.13
CA GLU A 19 26.95 31.35 -4.45
C GLU A 19 25.92 30.23 -4.20
N GLY A 20 24.66 30.40 -4.59
CA GLY A 20 23.62 29.38 -4.40
C GLY A 20 23.31 29.10 -2.92
N ARG A 21 23.28 30.15 -2.08
CA ARG A 21 23.06 30.08 -0.63
C ARG A 21 21.81 30.83 -0.14
N HIS A 22 21.06 31.47 -1.03
CA HIS A 22 19.90 32.28 -0.66
C HIS A 22 18.67 31.39 -0.39
N SER A 23 17.99 31.61 0.75
CA SER A 23 16.81 30.81 1.17
C SER A 23 15.48 31.34 0.64
N ASP A 24 15.42 32.63 0.28
CA ASP A 24 14.26 33.23 -0.39
C ASP A 24 14.68 34.13 -1.56
N PRO A 25 15.01 33.55 -2.73
CA PRO A 25 15.50 34.33 -3.86
C PRO A 25 14.55 35.43 -4.33
N PHE A 26 13.24 35.35 -4.04
CA PHE A 26 12.25 36.36 -4.45
C PHE A 26 12.45 37.70 -3.73
N HIS A 27 13.17 37.73 -2.61
CA HIS A 27 13.55 38.99 -1.96
C HIS A 27 14.54 39.82 -2.79
N TYR A 28 15.28 39.19 -3.71
CA TYR A 28 16.31 39.85 -4.51
C TYR A 28 16.07 39.74 -6.02
N LEU A 29 15.77 38.54 -6.52
CA LEU A 29 15.46 38.26 -7.92
C LEU A 29 14.04 38.70 -8.28
N GLY A 30 13.80 38.88 -9.57
CA GLY A 30 12.52 39.35 -10.10
C GLY A 30 12.40 40.87 -10.10
N LEU A 31 11.15 41.36 -10.06
CA LEU A 31 10.80 42.78 -10.17
C LEU A 31 10.64 43.42 -8.79
N HIS A 32 11.42 44.47 -8.51
CA HIS A 32 11.42 45.17 -7.22
C HIS A 32 11.25 46.69 -7.40
N PRO A 33 10.43 47.36 -6.56
CA PRO A 33 10.31 48.81 -6.58
C PRO A 33 11.50 49.47 -5.85
N GLU A 34 12.32 50.25 -6.57
CA GLU A 34 13.49 50.93 -6.02
C GLU A 34 13.62 52.37 -6.54
N GLY A 35 13.69 53.34 -5.64
CA GLY A 35 13.85 54.75 -6.01
C GLY A 35 12.77 55.27 -6.98
N GLY A 36 11.55 54.72 -6.89
CA GLY A 36 10.43 55.05 -7.79
C GLY A 36 10.47 54.38 -9.17
N ARG A 37 11.37 53.41 -9.39
CA ARG A 37 11.48 52.63 -10.63
C ARG A 37 11.26 51.14 -10.34
N SER A 38 10.80 50.40 -11.34
CA SER A 38 10.75 48.94 -11.27
C SER A 38 12.09 48.38 -11.75
N VAL A 39 12.83 47.68 -10.88
CA VAL A 39 14.14 47.11 -11.17
C VAL A 39 14.00 45.59 -11.31
N VAL A 40 14.43 45.05 -12.45
CA VAL A 40 14.51 43.61 -12.70
C VAL A 40 15.90 43.12 -12.32
N ARG A 41 15.95 42.02 -11.56
CA ARG A 41 17.19 41.29 -11.27
C ARG A 41 17.06 39.84 -11.71
N ALA A 42 17.93 39.43 -12.61
CA ALA A 42 17.93 38.08 -13.17
C ALA A 42 19.29 37.42 -12.93
N PHE A 43 19.26 36.17 -12.46
CA PHE A 43 20.46 35.34 -12.35
C PHE A 43 20.40 34.23 -13.40
N LEU A 44 21.19 34.41 -14.45
CA LEU A 44 21.24 33.53 -15.61
C LEU A 44 22.70 33.13 -15.86
N PRO A 45 23.18 32.05 -15.21
CA PRO A 45 24.50 31.51 -15.47
C PRO A 45 24.71 31.28 -16.96
N GLU A 46 25.90 31.62 -17.48
CA GLU A 46 26.31 31.43 -18.89
C GLU A 46 25.67 32.38 -19.92
N ALA A 47 24.70 33.22 -19.53
CA ALA A 47 24.20 34.25 -20.42
C ALA A 47 25.28 35.32 -20.68
N SER A 48 25.43 35.77 -21.94
CA SER A 48 26.30 36.89 -22.29
C SER A 48 25.60 38.23 -22.16
N ASP A 49 24.33 38.27 -22.57
CA ASP A 49 23.49 39.46 -22.66
C ASP A 49 22.06 39.10 -22.22
N VAL A 50 21.39 40.02 -21.52
CA VAL A 50 20.01 39.84 -21.05
C VAL A 50 19.26 41.16 -21.23
N GLU A 51 18.06 41.07 -21.79
CA GLU A 51 17.10 42.17 -21.91
C GLU A 51 15.81 41.77 -21.18
N ALA A 52 15.14 42.73 -20.56
CA ALA A 52 13.76 42.58 -20.12
C ALA A 52 12.84 43.17 -21.20
N VAL A 53 11.89 42.36 -21.67
CA VAL A 53 10.85 42.73 -22.63
C VAL A 53 9.57 42.94 -21.86
N GLY A 54 9.14 44.18 -21.69
CA GLY A 54 7.93 44.51 -20.95
C GLY A 54 6.65 44.27 -21.76
N GLU A 55 5.51 44.32 -21.06
CA GLU A 55 4.19 43.95 -21.60
C GLU A 55 3.69 44.81 -22.78
N HIS A 56 4.26 45.99 -23.01
CA HIS A 56 3.95 46.84 -24.16
C HIS A 56 5.01 46.75 -25.28
N GLY A 57 5.92 45.78 -25.20
CA GLY A 57 6.97 45.52 -26.19
C GLY A 57 8.22 46.38 -26.04
N GLU A 58 8.31 47.18 -24.98
CA GLU A 58 9.52 47.90 -24.61
C GLU A 58 10.64 46.93 -24.22
N VAL A 59 11.85 47.19 -24.71
CA VAL A 59 13.02 46.37 -24.43
C VAL A 59 14.00 47.20 -23.60
N ALA A 60 14.40 46.67 -22.46
CA ALA A 60 15.40 47.27 -21.58
C ALA A 60 16.59 46.33 -21.37
N PRO A 61 17.82 46.74 -21.72
CA PRO A 61 19.00 45.93 -21.44
C PRO A 61 19.23 45.86 -19.92
N LEU A 62 19.62 44.68 -19.44
CA LEU A 62 20.05 44.46 -18.06
C LEU A 62 21.58 44.47 -18.02
N ASP A 63 22.17 45.35 -17.21
CA ASP A 63 23.61 45.44 -17.03
C ASP A 63 24.11 44.17 -16.33
N ARG A 64 25.14 43.53 -16.90
CA ARG A 64 25.84 42.44 -16.23
C ARG A 64 26.69 43.01 -15.09
N VAL A 65 26.22 42.82 -13.86
CA VAL A 65 26.87 43.34 -12.66
C VAL A 65 27.83 42.35 -12.00
N HIS A 66 27.82 41.09 -12.43
CA HIS A 66 28.78 40.06 -12.00
C HIS A 66 29.04 39.01 -13.09
N ASP A 67 30.27 38.51 -13.16
CA ASP A 67 30.68 37.51 -14.16
C ASP A 67 30.00 36.15 -13.97
N ALA A 68 29.46 35.86 -12.80
CA ALA A 68 28.65 34.66 -12.56
C ALA A 68 27.29 34.64 -13.28
N GLY A 69 26.90 35.74 -13.94
CA GLY A 69 25.64 35.84 -14.68
C GLY A 69 24.53 36.54 -13.91
N LEU A 70 24.89 37.54 -13.08
CA LEU A 70 23.89 38.40 -12.42
C LEU A 70 23.68 39.67 -13.25
N PHE A 71 22.42 39.95 -13.58
CA PHE A 71 22.00 41.06 -14.43
C PHE A 71 20.98 41.94 -13.72
N ILE A 72 21.10 43.26 -13.87
CA ILE A 72 20.21 44.24 -13.22
C ILE A 72 19.86 45.35 -14.22
N GLY A 73 18.60 45.73 -14.29
CA GLY A 73 18.16 46.86 -15.12
C GLY A 73 16.79 47.40 -14.72
N ALA A 74 16.51 48.64 -15.10
CA ALA A 74 15.22 49.26 -14.82
C ALA A 74 14.24 48.98 -15.96
N LEU A 75 13.07 48.46 -15.63
CA LEU A 75 11.97 48.30 -16.58
C LEU A 75 11.36 49.68 -16.88
N PRO A 76 11.17 50.06 -18.16
CA PRO A 76 10.59 51.36 -18.51
C PRO A 76 9.11 51.43 -18.12
N ASN A 77 8.56 52.65 -18.06
CA ASN A 77 7.11 52.93 -18.04
C ASN A 77 6.28 52.31 -16.90
N GLY A 78 6.91 51.74 -15.86
CA GLY A 78 6.21 51.18 -14.71
C GLY A 78 5.49 49.85 -15.00
N SER A 79 5.88 49.16 -16.07
CA SER A 79 5.37 47.83 -16.42
C SER A 79 5.53 46.87 -15.26
N LYS A 80 4.52 46.00 -15.09
CA LYS A 80 4.49 45.01 -13.99
C LYS A 80 4.75 43.60 -14.48
N HIS A 81 4.52 43.36 -15.77
CA HIS A 81 4.79 42.10 -16.43
C HIS A 81 5.91 42.28 -17.46
N TYR A 82 6.76 41.26 -17.55
CA TYR A 82 7.89 41.23 -18.47
C TYR A 82 8.35 39.79 -18.72
N GLN A 83 9.06 39.60 -19.82
CA GLN A 83 9.81 38.40 -20.15
C GLN A 83 11.31 38.73 -20.21
N LEU A 84 12.15 37.72 -20.06
CA LEU A 84 13.59 37.83 -20.24
C LEU A 84 13.96 37.34 -21.63
N ARG A 85 14.74 38.14 -22.36
CA ARG A 85 15.42 37.72 -23.59
C ARG A 85 16.91 37.61 -23.31
N ALA A 86 17.44 36.40 -23.28
CA ALA A 86 18.83 36.14 -22.93
C ALA A 86 19.59 35.45 -24.07
N LYS A 87 20.87 35.77 -24.19
CA LYS A 87 21.79 35.17 -25.15
C LYS A 87 22.70 34.15 -24.47
N PHE A 88 22.57 32.88 -24.86
CA PHE A 88 23.43 31.78 -24.43
C PHE A 88 24.29 31.32 -25.61
N GLY A 89 25.56 31.73 -25.63
CA GLY A 89 26.45 31.48 -26.77
C GLY A 89 25.91 32.13 -28.06
N GLY A 90 25.59 31.31 -29.06
CA GLY A 90 24.99 31.77 -30.32
C GLY A 90 23.47 31.88 -30.32
N ASN A 91 22.78 31.39 -29.28
CA ASN A 91 21.33 31.30 -29.23
C ASN A 91 20.73 32.45 -28.43
N ILE A 92 19.65 33.05 -28.93
CA ILE A 92 18.83 34.02 -28.20
C ILE A 92 17.50 33.33 -27.86
N VAL A 93 17.11 33.39 -26.60
CA VAL A 93 15.90 32.74 -26.09
C VAL A 93 15.10 33.77 -25.30
N GLU A 94 13.79 33.82 -25.52
CA GLU A 94 12.83 34.63 -24.78
C GLU A 94 11.97 33.72 -23.91
N PHE A 95 11.84 34.05 -22.62
CA PHE A 95 11.13 33.21 -21.64
C PHE A 95 10.66 34.02 -20.43
N GLU A 96 9.70 33.47 -19.70
CA GLU A 96 9.15 34.04 -18.46
C GLU A 96 10.15 33.94 -17.30
N ASP A 97 10.28 35.00 -16.49
CA ASP A 97 11.08 34.94 -15.25
C ASP A 97 10.32 34.20 -14.14
N ALA A 98 10.83 33.07 -13.67
CA ALA A 98 10.23 32.30 -12.57
C ALA A 98 10.07 33.14 -11.28
N TYR A 99 10.91 34.15 -11.07
CA TYR A 99 10.93 34.98 -9.86
C TYR A 99 9.94 36.15 -9.88
N ARG A 100 9.13 36.30 -10.93
CA ARG A 100 8.05 37.30 -10.97
C ARG A 100 6.72 36.79 -10.40
N PHE A 101 6.56 35.47 -10.25
CA PHE A 101 5.26 34.87 -9.93
C PHE A 101 4.95 34.87 -8.42
N PRO A 102 3.66 34.97 -8.04
CA PRO A 102 3.24 35.02 -6.64
C PRO A 102 3.43 33.66 -5.91
N PRO A 103 3.24 33.63 -4.57
CA PRO A 103 3.12 32.41 -3.78
C PRO A 103 2.16 31.35 -4.33
N ILE A 104 2.56 30.07 -4.21
CA ILE A 104 1.72 28.92 -4.60
C ILE A 104 0.78 28.57 -3.44
N LEU A 105 1.35 28.39 -2.24
CA LEU A 105 0.59 28.08 -1.04
C LEU A 105 -0.18 29.30 -0.54
N THR A 106 -1.45 29.13 -0.21
CA THR A 106 -2.22 30.17 0.49
C THR A 106 -1.88 30.18 1.97
N ASP A 107 -2.22 31.27 2.68
CA ASP A 107 -2.02 31.32 4.13
C ASP A 107 -2.88 30.28 4.88
N PHE A 108 -4.02 29.89 4.32
CA PHE A 108 -4.84 28.81 4.85
C PHE A 108 -4.20 27.44 4.66
N ASP A 109 -3.57 27.20 3.50
CA ASP A 109 -2.79 25.98 3.28
C ASP A 109 -1.66 25.89 4.31
N LEU A 110 -0.89 26.97 4.51
CA LEU A 110 0.19 27.02 5.51
C LEU A 110 -0.29 26.79 6.94
N TYR A 111 -1.48 27.28 7.29
CA TYR A 111 -2.10 27.02 8.60
C TYR A 111 -2.40 25.53 8.79
N LEU A 112 -3.11 24.89 7.85
CA LEU A 112 -3.42 23.46 7.92
C LEU A 112 -2.17 22.57 7.87
N LEU A 113 -1.15 22.99 7.13
CA LEU A 113 0.14 22.34 7.06
C LEU A 113 0.91 22.42 8.39
N GLY A 114 0.84 23.55 9.08
CA GLY A 114 1.44 23.72 10.41
C GLY A 114 0.73 22.92 11.50
N GLU A 115 -0.61 22.84 11.43
CA GLU A 115 -1.42 22.01 12.34
C GLU A 115 -1.34 20.51 12.01
N GLY A 116 -0.85 20.16 10.81
CA GLY A 116 -0.80 18.78 10.31
C GLY A 116 -2.18 18.15 10.13
N THR A 117 -3.17 18.93 9.75
CA THR A 117 -4.57 18.50 9.52
C THR A 117 -4.98 18.61 8.04
N HIS A 118 -4.04 18.94 7.15
CA HIS A 118 -4.28 19.04 5.73
C HIS A 118 -4.52 17.66 5.09
N GLN A 119 -5.76 17.20 4.98
CA GLN A 119 -6.11 15.85 4.49
C GLN A 119 -5.76 15.59 3.01
N ARG A 120 -5.59 16.65 2.22
CA ARG A 120 -5.30 16.59 0.77
C ARG A 120 -3.91 17.15 0.44
N LEU A 121 -2.87 16.74 1.18
CA LEU A 121 -1.50 17.23 0.96
C LEU A 121 -1.07 17.11 -0.50
N TYR A 122 -1.45 16.00 -1.12
CA TYR A 122 -1.19 15.71 -2.52
C TYR A 122 -1.76 16.75 -3.49
N ASP A 123 -2.73 17.60 -3.13
CA ASP A 123 -3.18 18.69 -4.02
C ASP A 123 -2.23 19.91 -4.02
N LYS A 124 -1.29 19.97 -3.07
CA LYS A 124 -0.52 21.19 -2.75
C LYS A 124 0.98 20.95 -2.77
N LEU A 125 1.41 19.84 -2.21
CA LEU A 125 2.79 19.38 -2.21
C LEU A 125 3.05 18.51 -3.44
N GLY A 126 4.31 18.46 -3.87
CA GLY A 126 4.72 17.76 -5.07
C GLY A 126 4.91 18.70 -6.26
N ALA A 127 4.67 18.19 -7.47
CA ALA A 127 4.73 18.93 -8.72
C ALA A 127 3.37 18.95 -9.42
N HIS A 128 2.81 20.15 -9.59
CA HIS A 128 1.44 20.35 -10.09
C HIS A 128 1.41 21.25 -11.32
N PRO A 129 0.87 20.77 -12.45
CA PRO A 129 0.53 21.65 -13.56
C PRO A 129 -0.45 22.73 -13.11
N MET A 130 -0.11 23.99 -13.35
CA MET A 130 -0.94 25.11 -12.97
C MET A 130 -0.77 26.30 -13.91
N LYS A 131 -1.73 27.23 -13.83
CA LYS A 131 -1.71 28.49 -14.57
C LYS A 131 -1.64 29.66 -13.62
N LEU A 132 -0.55 30.41 -13.66
CA LEU A 132 -0.39 31.66 -12.90
C LEU A 132 -0.31 32.84 -13.86
N GLU A 133 -1.17 33.83 -13.65
CA GLU A 133 -1.24 35.05 -14.47
C GLU A 133 -1.30 34.77 -15.99
N GLY A 134 -2.03 33.72 -16.37
CA GLY A 134 -2.20 33.32 -17.78
C GLY A 134 -1.07 32.44 -18.35
N VAL A 135 0.02 32.24 -17.62
CA VAL A 135 1.17 31.43 -18.03
C VAL A 135 1.04 30.00 -17.52
N ASP A 136 1.13 29.03 -18.43
CA ASP A 136 1.20 27.61 -18.09
C ASP A 136 2.60 27.23 -17.57
N GLY A 137 2.65 26.43 -16.51
CA GLY A 137 3.88 25.92 -15.92
C GLY A 137 3.61 24.90 -14.82
N ILE A 138 4.64 24.59 -14.04
CA ILE A 138 4.55 23.62 -12.93
C ILE A 138 4.88 24.31 -11.62
N GLY A 139 3.99 24.17 -10.64
CA GLY A 139 4.24 24.54 -9.25
C GLY A 139 4.91 23.38 -8.52
N PHE A 140 6.08 23.63 -7.93
CA PHE A 140 6.80 22.68 -7.09
C PHE A 140 6.73 23.10 -5.64
N VAL A 141 6.40 22.17 -4.73
CA VAL A 141 6.34 22.42 -3.29
C VAL A 141 6.88 21.22 -2.50
N VAL A 142 7.84 21.44 -1.60
CA VAL A 142 8.48 20.38 -0.79
C VAL A 142 8.78 20.82 0.65
N LEU A 143 8.63 19.91 1.62
CA LEU A 143 8.98 20.14 3.01
C LEU A 143 10.48 19.86 3.24
N ALA A 144 11.24 20.88 3.65
CA ALA A 144 12.65 20.73 4.05
C ALA A 144 13.03 21.80 5.09
N PRO A 145 12.51 21.70 6.32
CA PRO A 145 12.52 22.79 7.30
C PRO A 145 13.91 23.20 7.77
N ASN A 146 14.89 22.29 7.74
CA ASN A 146 16.25 22.58 8.19
C ASN A 146 17.21 22.88 7.03
N ALA A 147 16.73 22.81 5.78
CA ALA A 147 17.54 23.15 4.62
C ALA A 147 17.91 24.64 4.64
N ARG A 148 19.13 24.97 4.19
CA ARG A 148 19.53 26.36 3.93
C ARG A 148 19.10 26.84 2.55
N ARG A 149 18.99 25.92 1.60
CA ARG A 149 18.51 26.15 0.24
C ARG A 149 17.93 24.86 -0.30
N VAL A 150 16.82 24.99 -1.02
CA VAL A 150 16.33 23.98 -1.97
C VAL A 150 16.28 24.60 -3.36
N SER A 151 16.73 23.87 -4.37
CA SER A 151 16.42 24.13 -5.78
C SER A 151 15.70 22.94 -6.38
N VAL A 152 14.89 23.19 -7.39
CA VAL A 152 14.38 22.12 -8.26
C VAL A 152 15.31 22.00 -9.47
N VAL A 153 15.72 20.78 -9.78
CA VAL A 153 16.56 20.43 -10.93
C VAL A 153 15.83 19.46 -11.82
N GLY A 154 15.99 19.58 -13.13
CA GLY A 154 15.31 18.71 -14.07
C GLY A 154 15.60 19.04 -15.53
N ASP A 155 14.83 18.41 -16.42
CA ASP A 155 14.99 18.55 -17.87
C ASP A 155 14.93 20.01 -18.33
N PHE A 156 14.03 20.81 -17.73
CA PHE A 156 13.80 22.23 -18.06
C PHE A 156 14.95 23.16 -17.69
N ASN A 157 15.92 22.71 -16.89
CA ASN A 157 17.06 23.53 -16.47
C ASN A 157 18.41 22.83 -16.58
N PHE A 158 18.49 21.75 -17.37
CA PHE A 158 19.70 20.97 -17.59
C PHE A 158 20.33 20.44 -16.29
N TRP A 159 19.49 20.17 -15.28
CA TRP A 159 19.90 19.70 -13.97
C TRP A 159 20.87 20.65 -13.22
N ASP A 160 20.85 21.96 -13.53
CA ASP A 160 21.69 22.96 -12.86
C ASP A 160 20.93 23.59 -11.66
N PRO A 161 21.37 23.31 -10.41
CA PRO A 161 20.67 23.79 -9.21
C PRO A 161 20.74 25.31 -9.02
N ARG A 162 21.64 26.01 -9.73
CA ARG A 162 21.79 27.45 -9.61
C ARG A 162 20.67 28.23 -10.30
N ARG A 163 19.97 27.60 -11.25
CA ARG A 163 18.99 28.26 -12.12
C ARG A 163 17.61 28.44 -11.47
N HIS A 164 17.22 27.51 -10.61
CA HIS A 164 15.87 27.51 -10.01
C HIS A 164 15.88 27.26 -8.48
N PRO A 165 16.61 28.05 -7.67
CA PRO A 165 16.42 28.07 -6.22
C PRO A 165 15.00 28.50 -5.84
N MET A 166 14.43 27.82 -4.85
CA MET A 166 13.07 27.97 -4.36
C MET A 166 13.02 28.97 -3.19
N ARG A 167 11.83 29.50 -2.87
CA ARG A 167 11.61 30.27 -1.61
C ARG A 167 11.07 29.39 -0.51
N VAL A 168 11.50 29.63 0.73
CA VAL A 168 10.94 28.99 1.92
C VAL A 168 9.76 29.80 2.49
N ARG A 169 8.69 29.11 2.89
CA ARG A 169 7.53 29.68 3.57
C ARG A 169 7.07 28.82 4.75
N GLY A 170 6.33 29.45 5.66
CA GLY A 170 5.79 28.79 6.85
C GLY A 170 6.88 28.13 7.69
N VAL A 171 6.65 26.87 8.09
CA VAL A 171 7.58 26.10 8.93
C VAL A 171 8.67 25.36 8.13
N GLY A 172 8.85 25.65 6.83
CA GLY A 172 9.85 24.95 6.02
C GLY A 172 9.37 24.41 4.68
N TYR A 173 8.28 24.94 4.14
CA TYR A 173 7.75 24.55 2.83
C TYR A 173 8.42 25.40 1.76
N TRP A 174 9.20 24.75 0.90
CA TRP A 174 9.88 25.39 -0.22
C TRP A 174 9.00 25.33 -1.43
N GLU A 175 8.83 26.46 -2.13
CA GLU A 175 7.98 26.54 -3.31
C GLU A 175 8.62 27.32 -4.46
N LEU A 176 8.28 26.94 -5.70
CA LEU A 176 8.64 27.67 -6.92
C LEU A 176 7.69 27.28 -8.06
N PHE A 177 7.22 28.29 -8.79
CA PHE A 177 6.53 28.08 -10.06
C PHE A 177 7.53 28.21 -11.21
N ILE A 178 7.62 27.19 -12.07
CA ILE A 178 8.48 27.23 -13.24
C ILE A 178 7.60 27.35 -14.49
N PRO A 179 7.63 28.51 -15.15
CA PRO A 179 6.85 28.71 -16.36
C PRO A 179 7.34 27.78 -17.47
N HIS A 180 6.40 27.25 -18.25
CA HIS A 180 6.64 26.37 -19.39
C HIS A 180 7.35 25.03 -19.11
N ALA A 181 7.63 24.70 -17.85
CA ALA A 181 7.82 23.30 -17.46
C ALA A 181 6.53 22.51 -17.77
N LYS A 182 6.66 21.22 -18.08
CA LYS A 182 5.57 20.41 -18.63
C LYS A 182 5.42 19.07 -17.92
N PRO A 183 4.20 18.50 -17.91
CA PRO A 183 4.03 17.08 -17.64
C PRO A 183 5.00 16.22 -18.46
N GLY A 184 5.53 15.17 -17.85
CA GLY A 184 6.56 14.31 -18.41
C GLY A 184 8.00 14.79 -18.19
N ASN A 185 8.23 16.00 -17.69
CA ASN A 185 9.58 16.40 -17.28
C ASN A 185 10.05 15.61 -16.07
N HIS A 186 11.30 15.17 -16.12
CA HIS A 186 12.00 14.57 -14.99
C HIS A 186 12.53 15.67 -14.08
N TYR A 187 12.41 15.47 -12.78
CA TYR A 187 12.91 16.41 -11.79
C TYR A 187 13.34 15.74 -10.49
N LYS A 188 14.13 16.47 -9.71
CA LYS A 188 14.54 16.20 -8.33
C LYS A 188 14.71 17.50 -7.56
N PHE A 189 14.85 17.36 -6.24
CA PHE A 189 15.27 18.46 -5.38
C PHE A 189 16.77 18.37 -5.08
N ASP A 190 17.45 19.48 -5.29
CA ASP A 190 18.83 19.70 -4.87
C ASP A 190 18.82 20.52 -3.57
N ILE A 191 19.35 19.92 -2.49
CA ILE A 191 19.20 20.45 -1.13
C ILE A 191 20.58 20.71 -0.53
N VAL A 192 20.73 21.88 0.10
CA VAL A 192 21.86 22.19 0.98
C VAL A 192 21.37 22.13 2.42
N GLY A 193 21.93 21.21 3.20
CA GLY A 193 21.54 20.97 4.59
C GLY A 193 21.93 22.11 5.55
N PRO A 194 21.58 21.99 6.84
CA PRO A 194 21.76 23.04 7.85
C PRO A 194 23.22 23.45 8.10
N HIS A 195 24.18 22.59 7.73
CA HIS A 195 25.62 22.84 7.87
C HIS A 195 26.27 23.35 6.57
N GLY A 196 25.50 23.62 5.52
CA GLY A 196 26.01 24.12 4.24
C GLY A 196 26.55 23.05 3.30
N HIS A 197 26.43 21.77 3.66
CA HIS A 197 26.79 20.66 2.78
C HIS A 197 25.68 20.37 1.76
N GLN A 198 26.08 20.11 0.52
CA GLN A 198 25.17 19.62 -0.50
C GLN A 198 24.82 18.16 -0.22
N LEU A 199 23.53 17.85 -0.26
CA LEU A 199 23.01 16.49 -0.05
C LEU A 199 22.88 15.76 -1.39
N PRO A 200 22.73 14.42 -1.39
CA PRO A 200 22.32 13.70 -2.59
C PRO A 200 21.01 14.25 -3.15
N LEU A 201 20.86 14.27 -4.48
CA LEU A 201 19.62 14.68 -5.12
C LEU A 201 18.44 13.81 -4.62
N LYS A 202 17.40 14.48 -4.13
CA LYS A 202 16.22 13.86 -3.56
C LYS A 202 15.11 13.73 -4.59
N SER A 203 14.48 12.57 -4.62
CA SER A 203 13.21 12.38 -5.31
C SER A 203 12.12 13.09 -4.51
N ASP A 204 11.05 13.48 -5.18
CA ASP A 204 9.92 14.14 -4.53
C ASP A 204 9.15 13.14 -3.64
N PRO A 205 9.03 13.40 -2.32
CA PRO A 205 8.25 12.56 -1.42
C PRO A 205 6.77 12.39 -1.82
N LEU A 206 6.21 13.35 -2.58
CA LEU A 206 4.84 13.32 -3.12
C LEU A 206 4.81 13.23 -4.66
N ALA A 207 5.84 12.64 -5.29
CA ALA A 207 5.77 12.31 -6.70
C ALA A 207 4.57 11.40 -7.01
N PHE A 208 3.82 11.68 -8.08
CA PHE A 208 2.78 10.78 -8.60
C PHE A 208 3.28 9.82 -9.66
N ALA A 209 4.46 10.07 -10.21
CA ALA A 209 5.11 9.21 -11.17
C ALA A 209 6.63 9.28 -10.97
N SER A 210 7.31 8.19 -11.31
CA SER A 210 8.75 8.02 -11.15
C SER A 210 9.36 7.33 -12.37
N GLU A 211 10.65 7.53 -12.60
CA GLU A 211 11.38 6.72 -13.57
C GLU A 211 11.46 5.25 -13.12
N VAL A 212 11.50 4.34 -14.10
CA VAL A 212 11.73 2.92 -13.83
C VAL A 212 13.11 2.70 -13.20
N ARG A 213 13.12 2.01 -12.06
CA ARG A 213 14.34 1.64 -11.34
C ARG A 213 15.38 0.96 -12.26
N PRO A 214 16.69 1.22 -12.11
CA PRO A 214 17.35 1.88 -10.97
C PRO A 214 17.40 3.41 -11.06
N LYS A 215 16.75 4.01 -12.06
CA LYS A 215 16.60 5.46 -12.11
C LYS A 215 15.66 5.95 -11.02
N THR A 216 15.75 7.23 -10.70
CA THR A 216 15.19 7.78 -9.45
C THR A 216 14.62 9.19 -9.61
N ALA A 217 14.54 9.76 -10.82
CA ALA A 217 13.87 11.04 -10.98
C ALA A 217 12.36 10.88 -10.78
N SER A 218 11.75 11.85 -10.13
CA SER A 218 10.32 12.04 -10.15
C SER A 218 9.91 12.58 -11.52
N ILE A 219 8.70 12.26 -11.96
CA ILE A 219 8.15 12.71 -13.23
C ILE A 219 6.95 13.60 -12.93
N VAL A 220 6.93 14.80 -13.52
CA VAL A 220 5.77 15.69 -13.41
C VAL A 220 4.58 15.01 -14.06
N PHE A 221 3.51 14.79 -13.30
CA PHE A 221 2.31 14.13 -13.76
C PHE A 221 1.14 15.11 -13.76
N ASP A 222 0.31 15.06 -14.80
CA ASP A 222 -0.92 15.85 -14.86
C ASP A 222 -2.10 15.03 -14.37
N GLU A 223 -2.50 15.26 -13.12
CA GLU A 223 -3.62 14.59 -12.49
C GLU A 223 -4.94 14.78 -13.23
N ALA A 224 -5.08 15.82 -14.07
CA ALA A 224 -6.29 16.01 -14.88
C ALA A 224 -6.50 14.84 -15.87
N HIS A 225 -5.44 14.10 -16.21
CA HIS A 225 -5.51 12.91 -17.04
C HIS A 225 -5.71 11.62 -16.27
N LEU A 226 -5.67 11.63 -14.92
CA LEU A 226 -5.91 10.43 -14.12
C LEU A 226 -7.40 10.06 -14.19
N PRO A 227 -7.78 8.94 -14.83
CA PRO A 227 -9.17 8.53 -14.87
C PRO A 227 -9.58 8.11 -13.46
N ARG A 228 -10.77 8.53 -13.03
CA ARG A 228 -11.36 8.04 -11.77
C ARG A 228 -11.96 6.67 -12.00
N PRO A 229 -11.47 5.61 -11.33
CA PRO A 229 -12.11 4.32 -11.39
C PRO A 229 -13.54 4.42 -10.83
N ARG A 230 -14.43 3.57 -11.33
CA ARG A 230 -15.75 3.37 -10.73
C ARG A 230 -15.61 2.91 -9.28
N PRO A 231 -16.58 3.14 -8.39
CA PRO A 231 -16.55 2.55 -7.06
C PRO A 231 -16.80 1.03 -7.14
N ALA A 232 -16.31 0.28 -6.15
CA ALA A 232 -16.69 -1.12 -5.94
C ALA A 232 -18.18 -1.26 -5.58
N PRO A 233 -18.74 -2.48 -5.66
CA PRO A 233 -20.10 -2.75 -5.20
C PRO A 233 -20.35 -2.35 -3.74
N ASP A 234 -21.51 -1.75 -3.47
CA ASP A 234 -21.88 -1.34 -2.11
C ASP A 234 -21.86 -2.51 -1.12
N GLY A 235 -21.33 -2.26 0.08
CA GLY A 235 -21.31 -3.24 1.17
C GLY A 235 -20.36 -4.43 0.98
N ILE A 236 -19.48 -4.41 -0.03
CA ILE A 236 -18.52 -5.50 -0.29
C ILE A 236 -17.61 -5.80 0.92
N ASN A 237 -17.34 -4.78 1.73
CA ASN A 237 -16.51 -4.83 2.94
C ASN A 237 -17.29 -5.08 4.24
N ALA A 238 -18.63 -5.21 4.18
CA ALA A 238 -19.44 -5.37 5.39
C ALA A 238 -19.03 -6.63 6.19
N LEU A 239 -19.07 -6.57 7.51
CA LEU A 239 -18.73 -7.72 8.37
C LEU A 239 -19.59 -8.96 8.06
N SER A 240 -20.82 -8.75 7.59
CA SER A 240 -21.74 -9.81 7.19
C SER A 240 -21.59 -10.25 5.73
N ALA A 241 -20.81 -9.55 4.91
CA ALA A 241 -20.55 -9.92 3.52
C ALA A 241 -19.48 -11.03 3.43
N PRO A 242 -19.49 -11.84 2.36
CA PRO A 242 -18.42 -12.79 2.10
C PRO A 242 -17.16 -12.04 1.64
N MET A 243 -16.08 -12.15 2.41
CA MET A 243 -14.75 -11.65 2.04
C MET A 243 -13.79 -12.83 1.82
N SER A 244 -13.50 -13.09 0.55
CA SER A 244 -12.49 -14.04 0.10
C SER A 244 -11.50 -13.32 -0.80
N ILE A 245 -10.29 -13.16 -0.28
CA ILE A 245 -9.22 -12.33 -0.80
C ILE A 245 -8.23 -13.22 -1.56
N TYR A 246 -7.93 -12.84 -2.80
CA TYR A 246 -6.82 -13.37 -3.57
C TYR A 246 -5.66 -12.38 -3.47
N GLU A 247 -4.62 -12.75 -2.70
CA GLU A 247 -3.43 -11.92 -2.50
C GLU A 247 -2.45 -12.13 -3.67
N VAL A 248 -1.95 -11.04 -4.25
CA VAL A 248 -1.23 -11.04 -5.53
C VAL A 248 -0.02 -10.10 -5.50
N HIS A 249 1.14 -10.63 -5.88
CA HIS A 249 2.27 -9.80 -6.32
C HIS A 249 2.22 -9.61 -7.83
N LEU A 250 1.93 -8.38 -8.27
CA LEU A 250 1.67 -8.07 -9.69
C LEU A 250 2.82 -8.46 -10.63
N GLY A 251 4.07 -8.35 -10.16
CA GLY A 251 5.25 -8.65 -10.97
C GLY A 251 5.55 -10.14 -11.16
N SER A 252 4.87 -11.05 -10.47
CA SER A 252 5.15 -12.50 -10.56
C SER A 252 3.93 -13.40 -10.67
N TRP A 253 2.71 -12.84 -10.64
CA TRP A 253 1.48 -13.60 -10.91
C TRP A 253 1.53 -14.30 -12.27
N ARG A 254 1.76 -13.51 -13.33
CA ARG A 254 2.00 -13.95 -14.69
C ARG A 254 3.08 -13.09 -15.31
N ARG A 255 3.89 -13.71 -16.16
CA ARG A 255 4.88 -13.03 -17.01
C ARG A 255 4.70 -13.47 -18.45
N LYS A 256 5.14 -12.62 -19.38
CA LYS A 256 5.11 -12.91 -20.81
C LYS A 256 6.17 -13.96 -21.17
N ASN A 257 6.14 -14.37 -22.44
CA ASN A 257 7.24 -15.14 -23.02
C ASN A 257 8.55 -14.36 -22.84
N GLY A 258 9.59 -15.02 -22.33
CA GLY A 258 10.86 -14.36 -22.00
C GLY A 258 10.94 -13.75 -20.60
N ASN A 259 9.95 -14.03 -19.72
CA ASN A 259 9.95 -13.62 -18.31
C ASN A 259 9.78 -12.10 -18.07
N GLU A 260 9.22 -11.39 -19.05
CA GLU A 260 8.88 -9.97 -18.94
C GLU A 260 7.61 -9.76 -18.10
N TRP A 261 7.53 -8.66 -17.36
CA TRP A 261 6.32 -8.31 -16.62
C TRP A 261 5.13 -8.02 -17.53
N LEU A 262 3.95 -8.31 -17.03
CA LEU A 262 2.72 -7.73 -17.58
C LEU A 262 2.64 -6.25 -17.20
N THR A 263 2.15 -5.45 -18.13
CA THR A 263 1.74 -4.07 -17.84
C THR A 263 0.45 -4.06 -17.03
N TYR A 264 0.12 -2.94 -16.36
CA TYR A 264 -1.16 -2.76 -15.69
C TYR A 264 -2.35 -2.95 -16.63
N ARG A 265 -2.22 -2.57 -17.92
CA ARG A 265 -3.26 -2.80 -18.94
C ARG A 265 -3.48 -4.28 -19.22
N GLU A 266 -2.40 -5.05 -19.38
CA GLU A 266 -2.50 -6.50 -19.61
C GLU A 266 -2.98 -7.24 -18.37
N LEU A 267 -2.63 -6.76 -17.17
CA LEU A 267 -3.21 -7.23 -15.91
C LEU A 267 -4.71 -6.93 -15.84
N ALA A 268 -5.14 -5.73 -16.26
CA ALA A 268 -6.54 -5.33 -16.28
C ALA A 268 -7.41 -6.22 -17.19
N GLU A 269 -6.82 -6.81 -18.23
CA GLU A 269 -7.50 -7.75 -19.14
C GLU A 269 -7.64 -9.17 -18.57
N GLN A 270 -6.75 -9.58 -17.65
CA GLN A 270 -6.62 -10.98 -17.24
C GLN A 270 -6.94 -11.24 -15.77
N LEU A 271 -6.39 -10.44 -14.86
CA LEU A 271 -6.42 -10.71 -13.43
C LEU A 271 -7.83 -10.56 -12.83
N PRO A 272 -8.59 -9.48 -13.09
CA PRO A 272 -9.96 -9.35 -12.59
C PRO A 272 -10.87 -10.48 -13.07
N ALA A 273 -10.78 -10.84 -14.36
CA ALA A 273 -11.59 -11.89 -14.94
C ALA A 273 -11.25 -13.27 -14.34
N TYR A 274 -9.97 -13.54 -14.07
CA TYR A 274 -9.53 -14.74 -13.37
C TYR A 274 -10.05 -14.79 -11.93
N ALA A 275 -9.89 -13.70 -11.16
CA ALA A 275 -10.37 -13.62 -9.77
C ALA A 275 -11.88 -13.85 -9.68
N ARG A 276 -12.65 -13.25 -10.59
CA ARG A 276 -14.11 -13.45 -10.70
C ARG A 276 -14.46 -14.90 -11.07
N ASP A 277 -13.79 -15.51 -12.06
CA ASP A 277 -14.04 -16.93 -12.43
C ASP A 277 -13.80 -17.86 -11.24
N MET A 278 -12.72 -17.62 -10.50
CA MET A 278 -12.37 -18.33 -9.27
C MET A 278 -13.32 -18.01 -8.11
N GLY A 279 -14.21 -17.04 -8.25
CA GLY A 279 -15.24 -16.69 -7.26
C GLY A 279 -14.76 -15.84 -6.09
N PHE A 280 -13.52 -15.34 -6.11
CA PHE A 280 -13.02 -14.40 -5.10
C PHE A 280 -13.89 -13.13 -5.09
N THR A 281 -13.89 -12.43 -3.95
CA THR A 281 -14.60 -11.15 -3.80
C THR A 281 -13.65 -9.97 -3.76
N HIS A 282 -12.39 -10.19 -3.39
CA HIS A 282 -11.37 -9.15 -3.31
C HIS A 282 -10.06 -9.60 -3.94
N LEU A 283 -9.33 -8.64 -4.48
CA LEU A 283 -7.90 -8.73 -4.75
C LEU A 283 -7.16 -7.92 -3.70
N GLU A 284 -6.12 -8.48 -3.12
CA GLU A 284 -5.17 -7.73 -2.29
C GLU A 284 -3.83 -7.69 -3.02
N PHE A 285 -3.34 -6.49 -3.31
CA PHE A 285 -2.04 -6.33 -3.95
C PHE A 285 -0.98 -6.11 -2.90
N LEU A 286 0.11 -6.89 -2.99
CA LEU A 286 1.37 -6.52 -2.34
C LEU A 286 1.77 -5.08 -2.74
N PRO A 287 2.62 -4.39 -1.95
CA PRO A 287 2.75 -2.94 -2.07
C PRO A 287 3.06 -2.48 -3.49
N VAL A 288 2.20 -1.59 -3.98
CA VAL A 288 2.28 -1.03 -5.35
C VAL A 288 3.00 0.31 -5.40
N SER A 289 3.32 0.91 -4.25
CA SER A 289 4.11 2.13 -4.16
C SER A 289 5.49 1.97 -4.82
N GLU A 290 6.04 3.04 -5.37
CA GLU A 290 7.36 2.99 -5.99
C GLU A 290 8.45 2.61 -4.98
N HIS A 291 9.28 1.64 -5.37
CA HIS A 291 10.31 1.04 -4.54
C HIS A 291 11.55 0.67 -5.38
N PRO A 292 12.78 0.79 -4.86
CA PRO A 292 14.00 0.67 -5.64
C PRO A 292 14.43 -0.78 -5.90
N PHE A 293 13.97 -1.76 -5.11
CA PHE A 293 14.47 -3.13 -5.12
C PHE A 293 13.35 -4.17 -5.17
N ASP A 294 13.34 -5.02 -6.20
CA ASP A 294 12.26 -6.01 -6.41
C ASP A 294 12.18 -7.07 -5.31
N GLY A 295 13.33 -7.45 -4.75
CA GLY A 295 13.41 -8.43 -3.68
C GLY A 295 12.87 -7.93 -2.34
N SER A 296 12.48 -6.65 -2.24
CA SER A 296 11.68 -6.14 -1.12
C SER A 296 10.19 -6.49 -1.27
N TRP A 297 9.77 -6.97 -2.44
CA TRP A 297 8.38 -7.23 -2.84
C TRP A 297 7.45 -6.02 -2.75
N GLY A 298 8.03 -4.82 -2.61
CA GLY A 298 7.33 -3.55 -2.41
C GLY A 298 7.40 -3.02 -0.97
N TYR A 299 7.81 -3.82 0.01
CA TYR A 299 7.82 -3.44 1.44
C TYR A 299 8.92 -2.44 1.83
N GLN A 300 9.72 -1.94 0.88
CA GLN A 300 10.69 -0.88 1.12
C GLN A 300 10.45 0.29 0.15
N PRO A 301 9.34 1.03 0.30
CA PRO A 301 8.98 2.09 -0.64
C PRO A 301 9.85 3.34 -0.49
N THR A 302 10.12 4.00 -1.61
CA THR A 302 10.74 5.34 -1.65
C THR A 302 9.82 6.41 -2.24
N GLY A 303 8.75 6.02 -2.93
CA GLY A 303 7.72 6.91 -3.48
C GLY A 303 6.31 6.46 -3.12
N LEU A 304 5.81 6.87 -1.95
CA LEU A 304 4.50 6.43 -1.44
C LEU A 304 3.29 6.91 -2.24
N TYR A 305 3.44 8.00 -3.00
CA TYR A 305 2.35 8.64 -3.77
C TYR A 305 2.35 8.25 -5.25
N ALA A 306 3.20 7.31 -5.67
CA ALA A 306 3.28 6.84 -7.05
C ALA A 306 3.06 5.33 -7.11
N PRO A 307 2.15 4.82 -7.96
CA PRO A 307 2.20 3.41 -8.33
C PRO A 307 3.52 3.14 -9.06
N THR A 308 4.12 1.97 -8.83
CA THR A 308 5.43 1.65 -9.38
C THR A 308 5.40 1.67 -10.91
N SER A 309 6.38 2.36 -11.48
CA SER A 309 6.55 2.55 -12.92
C SER A 309 6.88 1.26 -13.68
N ARG A 310 7.20 0.15 -12.97
CA ARG A 310 7.53 -1.17 -13.54
C ARG A 310 6.47 -1.70 -14.50
N PHE A 311 5.19 -1.40 -14.24
CA PHE A 311 4.08 -1.98 -14.96
C PHE A 311 3.33 -0.97 -15.85
N GLY A 312 3.72 0.30 -15.87
CA GLY A 312 3.08 1.32 -16.68
C GLY A 312 2.86 2.64 -15.94
N SER A 313 1.95 3.46 -16.46
CA SER A 313 1.67 4.78 -15.90
C SER A 313 0.63 4.75 -14.77
N PRO A 314 0.49 5.84 -13.99
CA PRO A 314 -0.63 6.02 -13.07
C PRO A 314 -2.01 5.77 -13.67
N GLU A 315 -2.26 6.21 -14.91
CA GLU A 315 -3.52 5.97 -15.63
C GLU A 315 -3.75 4.50 -15.95
N ASP A 316 -2.68 3.75 -16.21
CA ASP A 316 -2.77 2.31 -16.44
C ASP A 316 -3.10 1.56 -15.14
N PHE A 317 -2.53 1.99 -14.01
CA PHE A 317 -2.90 1.45 -12.70
C PHE A 317 -4.36 1.74 -12.36
N ALA A 318 -4.84 2.98 -12.57
CA ALA A 318 -6.26 3.33 -12.40
C ALA A 318 -7.17 2.47 -13.28
N ALA A 319 -6.74 2.11 -14.50
CA ALA A 319 -7.49 1.22 -15.37
C ALA A 319 -7.56 -0.23 -14.88
N LEU A 320 -6.52 -0.73 -14.20
CA LEU A 320 -6.56 -2.01 -13.50
C LEU A 320 -7.59 -2.00 -12.39
N ILE A 321 -7.61 -0.93 -11.57
CA ILE A 321 -8.60 -0.81 -10.50
C ILE A 321 -10.03 -0.73 -11.06
N ASP A 322 -10.25 0.07 -12.11
CA ASP A 322 -11.57 0.13 -12.76
C ASP A 322 -11.99 -1.24 -13.32
N ALA A 323 -11.03 -2.02 -13.86
CA ALA A 323 -11.30 -3.37 -14.33
C ALA A 323 -11.70 -4.33 -13.20
N CYS A 324 -11.07 -4.24 -12.02
CA CYS A 324 -11.49 -4.97 -10.82
C CYS A 324 -12.95 -4.65 -10.47
N HIS A 325 -13.29 -3.38 -10.37
CA HIS A 325 -14.64 -2.96 -9.97
C HIS A 325 -15.71 -3.29 -11.01
N ARG A 326 -15.39 -3.24 -12.32
CA ARG A 326 -16.30 -3.72 -13.38
C ARG A 326 -16.63 -5.20 -13.25
N GLU A 327 -15.70 -6.00 -12.72
CA GLU A 327 -15.89 -7.41 -12.46
C GLU A 327 -16.47 -7.70 -11.06
N GLY A 328 -16.83 -6.65 -10.31
CA GLY A 328 -17.40 -6.76 -8.97
C GLY A 328 -16.40 -7.24 -7.92
N ILE A 329 -15.11 -7.00 -8.13
CA ILE A 329 -14.02 -7.37 -7.23
C ILE A 329 -13.53 -6.11 -6.50
N GLY A 330 -13.55 -6.14 -5.16
CA GLY A 330 -12.96 -5.07 -4.36
C GLY A 330 -11.43 -5.14 -4.35
N VAL A 331 -10.74 -4.01 -4.16
CA VAL A 331 -9.28 -3.95 -4.15
C VAL A 331 -8.76 -3.45 -2.80
N LEU A 332 -7.93 -4.28 -2.18
CA LEU A 332 -7.10 -3.93 -1.02
C LEU A 332 -5.66 -3.69 -1.46
N LEU A 333 -4.98 -2.74 -0.84
CA LEU A 333 -3.54 -2.55 -1.02
C LEU A 333 -2.78 -2.78 0.28
N ASP A 334 -1.67 -3.48 0.18
CA ASP A 334 -0.65 -3.45 1.22
C ASP A 334 -0.03 -2.05 1.27
N TRP A 335 -0.23 -1.41 2.41
CA TRP A 335 0.24 -0.07 2.72
C TRP A 335 1.32 -0.16 3.78
N VAL A 336 2.44 0.53 3.56
CA VAL A 336 3.67 0.38 4.34
C VAL A 336 4.00 1.67 5.11
N PRO A 337 3.27 1.99 6.18
CA PRO A 337 3.53 3.17 7.01
C PRO A 337 4.54 2.91 8.13
N GLY A 338 5.04 1.67 8.28
CA GLY A 338 5.87 1.27 9.42
C GLY A 338 7.32 1.74 9.33
N HIS A 339 7.86 1.79 8.11
CA HIS A 339 9.28 2.02 7.86
C HIS A 339 9.54 2.38 6.38
N PHE A 340 10.77 2.81 6.09
CA PHE A 340 11.26 3.10 4.74
C PHE A 340 12.79 2.85 4.66
N PRO A 341 13.36 2.54 3.47
CA PRO A 341 14.78 2.28 3.34
C PRO A 341 15.63 3.57 3.42
N ASP A 342 16.93 3.44 3.67
CA ASP A 342 17.88 4.55 3.78
C ASP A 342 18.54 4.93 2.43
N ASP A 343 17.92 4.56 1.31
CA ASP A 343 18.32 4.97 -0.04
C ASP A 343 18.58 6.48 -0.14
N PRO A 344 19.74 6.92 -0.68
CA PRO A 344 20.10 8.34 -0.71
C PRO A 344 19.09 9.25 -1.41
N HIS A 345 18.39 8.74 -2.44
CA HIS A 345 17.38 9.48 -3.20
C HIS A 345 16.03 9.58 -2.48
N GLY A 346 15.80 8.78 -1.44
CA GLY A 346 14.55 8.70 -0.68
C GLY A 346 14.52 9.61 0.54
N LEU A 347 13.71 9.23 1.53
CA LEU A 347 13.35 10.08 2.68
C LEU A 347 14.43 10.18 3.77
N GLY A 348 15.42 9.28 3.78
CA GLY A 348 16.45 9.27 4.82
C GLY A 348 17.28 10.55 4.84
N SER A 349 17.41 11.17 6.02
CA SER A 349 18.13 12.43 6.23
C SER A 349 17.78 13.51 5.20
N PHE A 350 16.48 13.63 4.88
CA PHE A 350 15.99 14.34 3.69
C PHE A 350 16.54 15.76 3.52
N ASP A 351 16.52 16.55 4.59
CA ASP A 351 17.01 17.94 4.64
C ASP A 351 18.35 18.09 5.36
N GLY A 352 19.07 16.96 5.54
CA GLY A 352 20.32 16.89 6.30
C GLY A 352 20.12 16.68 7.80
N THR A 353 18.87 16.51 8.24
CA THR A 353 18.49 16.09 9.59
C THR A 353 17.57 14.87 9.53
N ALA A 354 17.31 14.26 10.68
CA ALA A 354 16.27 13.24 10.82
C ALA A 354 14.87 13.88 10.74
N LEU A 355 14.41 14.10 9.51
CA LEU A 355 13.13 14.76 9.20
C LEU A 355 11.97 13.76 9.29
N TYR A 356 12.01 12.73 8.45
CA TYR A 356 10.97 11.71 8.36
C TYR A 356 11.20 10.60 9.38
N GLU A 357 12.44 10.27 9.66
CA GLU A 357 12.86 9.30 10.67
C GLU A 357 13.05 9.93 12.05
N HIS A 358 13.00 9.13 13.10
CA HIS A 358 13.31 9.61 14.44
C HIS A 358 14.83 9.80 14.63
N ALA A 359 15.24 10.95 15.19
CA ALA A 359 16.66 11.32 15.32
C ALA A 359 17.49 10.38 16.20
N ASN A 360 16.87 9.78 17.22
CA ASN A 360 17.52 8.76 18.04
C ASN A 360 17.45 7.38 17.34
N PRO A 361 18.59 6.76 16.99
CA PRO A 361 18.61 5.44 16.32
C PRO A 361 17.99 4.31 17.14
N LEU A 362 17.90 4.45 18.47
CA LEU A 362 17.22 3.48 19.33
C LEU A 362 15.70 3.49 19.15
N GLN A 363 15.15 4.47 18.41
CA GLN A 363 13.73 4.59 18.08
C GLN A 363 13.50 4.73 16.57
N GLY A 364 14.49 5.20 15.80
CA GLY A 364 14.37 5.53 14.38
C GLY A 364 14.84 4.47 13.38
N ARG A 365 15.20 3.25 13.82
CA ARG A 365 15.72 2.20 12.92
C ARG A 365 15.29 0.79 13.31
N HIS A 366 14.83 -0.02 12.36
CA HIS A 366 14.69 -1.47 12.53
C HIS A 366 16.04 -2.15 12.28
N LEU A 367 16.56 -2.85 13.30
CA LEU A 367 17.91 -3.41 13.26
C LEU A 367 18.01 -4.59 12.28
N ASP A 368 17.06 -5.51 12.30
CA ASP A 368 17.08 -6.71 11.45
C ASP A 368 16.80 -6.42 9.97
N TRP A 369 16.05 -5.36 9.69
CA TRP A 369 15.69 -4.97 8.32
C TRP A 369 16.63 -3.93 7.72
N GLY A 370 17.39 -3.22 8.56
CA GLY A 370 18.26 -2.15 8.11
C GLY A 370 17.52 -0.88 7.63
N THR A 371 16.24 -0.72 7.94
CA THR A 371 15.38 0.39 7.47
C THR A 371 15.14 1.43 8.57
N LEU A 372 14.73 2.63 8.17
CA LEU A 372 14.37 3.74 9.05
C LEU A 372 12.89 3.69 9.45
N ILE A 373 12.58 4.16 10.65
CA ILE A 373 11.22 4.20 11.22
C ILE A 373 10.70 5.62 11.15
N TYR A 374 9.48 5.81 10.64
CA TYR A 374 8.83 7.12 10.60
C TYR A 374 8.69 7.72 12.01
N ASN A 375 8.93 9.02 12.13
CA ASN A 375 8.75 9.77 13.36
C ASN A 375 7.27 10.14 13.55
N TYR A 376 6.50 9.22 14.13
CA TYR A 376 5.06 9.42 14.35
C TYR A 376 4.74 10.59 15.29
N GLY A 377 5.67 10.98 16.16
CA GLY A 377 5.55 12.16 17.02
C GLY A 377 5.61 13.50 16.27
N ARG A 378 6.03 13.49 14.99
CA ARG A 378 6.14 14.69 14.17
C ARG A 378 4.86 14.93 13.37
N THR A 379 4.26 16.10 13.58
CA THR A 379 3.01 16.54 12.95
C THR A 379 3.02 16.41 11.43
N GLU A 380 4.07 16.86 10.75
CA GLU A 380 4.16 16.82 9.30
C GLU A 380 4.31 15.39 8.75
N VAL A 381 5.00 14.50 9.50
CA VAL A 381 5.20 13.09 9.11
C VAL A 381 3.90 12.31 9.26
N THR A 382 3.21 12.47 10.39
CA THR A 382 1.89 11.86 10.57
C THR A 382 0.89 12.38 9.53
N ASN A 383 0.89 13.67 9.21
CA ASN A 383 0.02 14.21 8.16
C ASN A 383 0.38 13.66 6.77
N PHE A 384 1.67 13.52 6.46
CA PHE A 384 2.17 12.89 5.23
C PHE A 384 1.67 11.45 5.06
N LEU A 385 1.72 10.63 6.12
CA LEU A 385 1.24 9.25 6.08
C LEU A 385 -0.29 9.17 6.00
N VAL A 386 -1.02 9.93 6.84
CA VAL A 386 -2.49 9.95 6.79
C VAL A 386 -3.00 10.41 5.44
N SER A 387 -2.42 11.49 4.88
CA SER A 387 -2.81 11.96 3.54
C SER A 387 -2.48 10.94 2.45
N ASN A 388 -1.44 10.11 2.62
CA ASN A 388 -1.10 9.05 1.67
C ASN A 388 -2.14 7.92 1.66
N ALA A 389 -2.64 7.52 2.82
CA ALA A 389 -3.75 6.58 2.89
C ALA A 389 -4.99 7.11 2.16
N LEU A 390 -5.34 8.38 2.39
CA LEU A 390 -6.48 9.03 1.74
C LEU A 390 -6.25 9.24 0.23
N PHE A 391 -4.99 9.39 -0.20
CA PHE A 391 -4.62 9.51 -1.61
C PHE A 391 -5.00 8.26 -2.41
N TRP A 392 -4.64 7.07 -1.92
CA TRP A 392 -4.97 5.80 -2.60
C TRP A 392 -6.48 5.62 -2.75
N MET A 393 -7.24 5.90 -1.69
CA MET A 393 -8.70 5.79 -1.71
C MET A 393 -9.36 6.85 -2.61
N GLU A 394 -8.89 8.10 -2.59
CA GLU A 394 -9.51 9.17 -3.40
C GLU A 394 -9.14 9.10 -4.88
N ARG A 395 -7.86 8.89 -5.20
CA ARG A 395 -7.34 8.97 -6.58
C ARG A 395 -7.55 7.69 -7.36
N TYR A 396 -7.44 6.55 -6.69
CA TYR A 396 -7.50 5.24 -7.32
C TYR A 396 -8.73 4.42 -6.89
N ALA A 397 -9.61 4.96 -6.04
CA ALA A 397 -10.81 4.27 -5.55
C ALA A 397 -10.51 2.94 -4.85
N ILE A 398 -9.36 2.83 -4.16
CA ILE A 398 -9.00 1.64 -3.39
C ILE A 398 -10.01 1.42 -2.25
N ASP A 399 -10.48 0.18 -2.09
CA ASP A 399 -11.55 -0.19 -1.15
C ASP A 399 -11.05 -0.54 0.25
N GLY A 400 -9.74 -0.68 0.43
CA GLY A 400 -9.16 -0.84 1.75
C GLY A 400 -7.65 -0.97 1.75
N LEU A 401 -7.08 -0.86 2.96
CA LEU A 401 -5.63 -0.91 3.16
C LEU A 401 -5.29 -1.98 4.19
N ARG A 402 -4.28 -2.81 3.88
CA ARG A 402 -3.69 -3.76 4.82
C ARG A 402 -2.35 -3.23 5.29
N VAL A 403 -2.12 -3.20 6.60
CA VAL A 403 -0.86 -2.74 7.21
C VAL A 403 -0.09 -3.96 7.70
N ASP A 404 1.10 -4.14 7.13
CA ASP A 404 2.08 -5.17 7.50
C ASP A 404 2.71 -4.91 8.87
N ALA A 405 3.08 -5.99 9.56
CA ALA A 405 3.92 -5.96 10.74
C ALA A 405 3.60 -4.83 11.74
N VAL A 406 2.33 -4.61 12.08
CA VAL A 406 1.85 -3.54 12.98
C VAL A 406 2.56 -3.59 14.35
N ALA A 407 2.95 -4.79 14.80
CA ALA A 407 3.76 -4.97 16.00
C ALA A 407 5.09 -4.18 15.97
N SER A 408 5.71 -4.03 14.80
CA SER A 408 6.93 -3.24 14.60
C SER A 408 6.73 -1.76 14.93
N MET A 409 5.51 -1.25 14.74
CA MET A 409 5.14 0.12 15.04
C MET A 409 4.76 0.27 16.50
N LEU A 410 4.00 -0.67 17.05
CA LEU A 410 3.41 -0.61 18.40
C LEU A 410 4.43 -0.69 19.53
N TYR A 411 5.61 -1.27 19.29
CA TYR A 411 6.57 -1.56 20.34
C TYR A 411 7.94 -0.92 20.11
N LEU A 412 8.39 -0.13 21.06
CA LEU A 412 9.71 0.51 21.08
C LEU A 412 10.85 -0.52 21.21
N ASP A 413 10.56 -1.71 21.74
CA ASP A 413 11.50 -2.82 21.91
C ASP A 413 11.44 -3.88 20.80
N TYR A 414 10.67 -3.64 19.72
CA TYR A 414 10.52 -4.60 18.62
C TYR A 414 11.86 -4.98 17.98
N SER A 415 12.17 -6.27 18.04
CA SER A 415 13.44 -6.86 17.57
C SER A 415 14.69 -6.16 18.09
N ARG A 416 14.69 -5.76 19.36
CA ARG A 416 15.85 -5.14 20.03
C ARG A 416 16.31 -5.98 21.23
N PRO A 417 17.64 -6.10 21.44
CA PRO A 417 18.15 -6.75 22.64
C PRO A 417 17.87 -5.91 23.90
N PRO A 418 17.88 -6.53 25.10
CA PRO A 418 17.75 -5.81 26.36
C PRO A 418 18.75 -4.66 26.48
N GLY A 419 18.26 -3.47 26.86
CA GLY A 419 19.09 -2.26 26.99
C GLY A 419 19.33 -1.48 25.69
N ALA A 420 18.84 -1.97 24.53
CA ALA A 420 18.98 -1.29 23.23
C ALA A 420 17.70 -0.56 22.78
N TRP A 421 16.85 -0.16 23.72
CA TRP A 421 15.62 0.60 23.48
C TRP A 421 15.32 1.55 24.65
N ILE A 422 14.45 2.53 24.43
CA ILE A 422 14.08 3.55 25.42
C ILE A 422 12.59 3.42 25.71
N PRO A 423 12.15 3.37 26.98
CA PRO A 423 10.74 3.32 27.31
C PRO A 423 10.00 4.62 27.00
N ASN A 424 8.69 4.51 26.83
CA ASN A 424 7.82 5.66 26.65
C ASN A 424 7.75 6.52 27.93
N GLN A 425 7.08 7.67 27.83
CA GLN A 425 6.92 8.62 28.94
C GLN A 425 6.22 8.05 30.20
N TYR A 426 5.64 6.86 30.13
CA TYR A 426 5.00 6.15 31.23
C TYR A 426 5.82 4.94 31.73
N GLY A 427 7.02 4.71 31.18
CA GLY A 427 7.89 3.59 31.54
C GLY A 427 7.59 2.28 30.80
N GLY A 428 6.65 2.28 29.85
CA GLY A 428 6.26 1.09 29.08
C GLY A 428 7.00 0.94 27.75
N ARG A 429 6.76 -0.18 27.07
CA ARG A 429 7.32 -0.49 25.73
C ARG A 429 6.44 -0.01 24.58
N GLU A 430 5.24 0.46 24.87
CA GLU A 430 4.26 0.88 23.89
C GLU A 430 4.69 2.18 23.21
N ASN A 431 4.73 2.19 21.89
CA ASN A 431 4.98 3.38 21.10
C ASN A 431 3.69 4.22 21.01
N ILE A 432 3.53 5.15 21.97
CA ILE A 432 2.32 5.98 22.10
C ILE A 432 2.06 6.80 20.83
N GLU A 433 3.11 7.28 20.17
CA GLU A 433 3.00 8.08 18.96
C GLU A 433 2.48 7.24 17.78
N ALA A 434 3.00 6.03 17.59
CA ALA A 434 2.50 5.09 16.58
C ALA A 434 1.04 4.67 16.86
N ILE A 435 0.67 4.44 18.12
CA ILE A 435 -0.71 4.11 18.52
C ILE A 435 -1.66 5.26 18.16
N ASN A 436 -1.27 6.50 18.46
CA ASN A 436 -2.06 7.68 18.12
C ASN A 436 -2.17 7.88 16.61
N PHE A 437 -1.08 7.65 15.86
CA PHE A 437 -1.09 7.67 14.41
C PHE A 437 -2.07 6.64 13.83
N LEU A 438 -2.00 5.37 14.25
CA LEU A 438 -2.87 4.30 13.75
C LEU A 438 -4.35 4.59 14.04
N ARG A 439 -4.66 5.11 15.24
CA ARG A 439 -6.01 5.55 15.60
C ARG A 439 -6.48 6.68 14.69
N ARG A 440 -5.66 7.72 14.50
CA ARG A 440 -5.97 8.84 13.61
C ARG A 440 -6.20 8.35 12.17
N PHE A 441 -5.29 7.52 11.64
CA PHE A 441 -5.40 6.93 10.32
C PHE A 441 -6.75 6.24 10.12
N ASN A 442 -7.13 5.33 11.01
CA ASN A 442 -8.41 4.61 10.91
C ASN A 442 -9.60 5.57 11.05
N THR A 443 -9.57 6.51 12.00
CA THR A 443 -10.65 7.50 12.16
C THR A 443 -10.87 8.32 10.89
N GLU A 444 -9.80 8.82 10.26
CA GLU A 444 -9.88 9.64 9.05
C GLU A 444 -10.34 8.83 7.83
N VAL A 445 -9.85 7.59 7.69
CA VAL A 445 -10.28 6.66 6.64
C VAL A 445 -11.77 6.37 6.73
N PHE A 446 -12.26 5.92 7.88
CA PHE A 446 -13.68 5.56 8.02
C PHE A 446 -14.62 6.78 8.00
N ALA A 447 -14.15 7.96 8.43
CA ALA A 447 -14.93 9.19 8.32
C ALA A 447 -15.12 9.63 6.86
N ARG A 448 -14.10 9.46 6.01
CA ARG A 448 -14.12 9.91 4.63
C ARG A 448 -14.63 8.86 3.64
N PHE A 449 -14.34 7.59 3.91
CA PHE A 449 -14.65 6.44 3.06
C PHE A 449 -15.36 5.36 3.90
N PRO A 450 -16.64 5.56 4.27
CA PRO A 450 -17.36 4.64 5.16
C PRO A 450 -17.59 3.23 4.58
N GLN A 451 -17.42 3.07 3.26
CA GLN A 451 -17.49 1.77 2.58
C GLN A 451 -16.14 1.04 2.52
N ALA A 452 -15.04 1.75 2.82
CA ALA A 452 -13.70 1.15 2.83
C ALA A 452 -13.50 0.29 4.08
N THR A 453 -12.44 -0.51 4.09
CA THR A 453 -11.98 -1.22 5.29
C THR A 453 -10.48 -1.13 5.48
N THR A 454 -10.01 -1.57 6.64
CA THR A 454 -8.58 -1.67 6.93
C THR A 454 -8.29 -3.00 7.61
N ALA A 455 -7.14 -3.60 7.32
CA ALA A 455 -6.68 -4.84 7.92
C ALA A 455 -5.31 -4.63 8.57
N ALA A 456 -5.09 -5.27 9.71
CA ALA A 456 -3.80 -5.26 10.40
C ALA A 456 -3.21 -6.67 10.46
N GLU A 457 -1.94 -6.80 10.09
CA GLU A 457 -1.14 -7.92 10.54
C GLU A 457 -0.42 -7.53 11.83
N GLU A 458 -0.95 -8.03 12.95
CA GLU A 458 -0.42 -7.78 14.27
C GLU A 458 -0.15 -9.14 14.92
N SER A 459 1.13 -9.51 15.01
CA SER A 459 1.58 -10.86 15.38
C SER A 459 1.83 -11.04 16.88
N THR A 460 1.47 -10.06 17.70
CA THR A 460 1.44 -10.19 19.16
C THR A 460 0.00 -10.30 19.68
N ALA A 461 -0.15 -10.36 21.00
CA ALA A 461 -1.43 -10.41 21.66
C ALA A 461 -1.97 -8.99 21.96
N TRP A 462 -1.72 -7.98 21.11
CA TRP A 462 -2.28 -6.65 21.32
C TRP A 462 -3.81 -6.75 21.29
N PRO A 463 -4.51 -6.25 22.32
CA PRO A 463 -5.96 -6.37 22.39
C PRO A 463 -6.66 -5.29 21.55
N GLN A 464 -7.85 -5.60 21.06
CA GLN A 464 -8.76 -4.65 20.43
C GLN A 464 -8.17 -3.97 19.18
N VAL A 465 -7.40 -4.70 18.38
CA VAL A 465 -6.82 -4.20 17.13
C VAL A 465 -7.92 -3.79 16.16
N SER A 466 -8.95 -4.65 16.02
CA SER A 466 -10.08 -4.47 15.10
C SER A 466 -11.37 -4.04 15.82
N ARG A 467 -11.21 -3.12 16.78
CA ARG A 467 -12.31 -2.50 17.53
C ARG A 467 -12.26 -0.98 17.40
N PRO A 468 -13.41 -0.28 17.51
CA PRO A 468 -13.46 1.17 17.35
C PRO A 468 -12.53 1.91 18.32
N VAL A 469 -11.97 3.02 17.86
CA VAL A 469 -11.06 3.88 18.64
C VAL A 469 -11.73 4.40 19.92
N GLU A 470 -13.03 4.72 19.85
CA GLU A 470 -13.84 5.22 20.97
C GLU A 470 -13.90 4.25 22.15
N PHE A 471 -13.73 2.94 21.90
CA PHE A 471 -13.70 1.90 22.94
C PHE A 471 -12.27 1.48 23.32
N GLY A 472 -11.26 2.21 22.88
CA GLY A 472 -9.86 1.95 23.18
C GLY A 472 -9.12 1.10 22.14
N GLY A 473 -9.77 0.70 21.05
CA GLY A 473 -9.13 -0.06 19.98
C GLY A 473 -8.16 0.75 19.12
N LEU A 474 -7.51 0.07 18.17
CA LEU A 474 -6.68 0.72 17.13
C LEU A 474 -7.52 1.22 15.94
N GLY A 475 -8.77 0.78 15.83
CA GLY A 475 -9.71 1.23 14.81
C GLY A 475 -9.72 0.41 13.53
N PHE A 476 -8.94 -0.67 13.41
CA PHE A 476 -8.94 -1.47 12.17
C PHE A 476 -10.29 -2.16 11.93
N GLY A 477 -10.62 -2.42 10.67
CA GLY A 477 -11.78 -3.24 10.31
C GLY A 477 -11.56 -4.72 10.62
N TYR A 478 -10.35 -5.23 10.34
CA TYR A 478 -9.97 -6.62 10.49
C TYR A 478 -8.54 -6.80 11.05
N LYS A 479 -8.27 -7.99 11.60
CA LYS A 479 -6.94 -8.45 12.01
C LYS A 479 -6.63 -9.79 11.34
N TRP A 480 -5.41 -10.00 10.87
CA TRP A 480 -4.95 -11.32 10.44
C TRP A 480 -4.80 -12.27 11.64
N ASN A 481 -5.36 -13.47 11.55
CA ASN A 481 -5.26 -14.48 12.60
C ASN A 481 -3.99 -15.32 12.45
N MET A 482 -2.85 -14.75 12.85
CA MET A 482 -1.55 -15.41 12.77
C MET A 482 -1.46 -16.67 13.66
N GLY A 483 -2.17 -16.69 14.79
CA GLY A 483 -2.25 -17.86 15.66
C GLY A 483 -2.95 -19.04 14.98
N TRP A 484 -4.13 -18.80 14.39
CA TRP A 484 -4.82 -19.81 13.57
C TRP A 484 -3.94 -20.33 12.43
N MET A 485 -3.26 -19.42 11.71
CA MET A 485 -2.41 -19.80 10.60
C MET A 485 -1.29 -20.74 11.08
N HIS A 486 -0.56 -20.36 12.14
CA HIS A 486 0.55 -21.14 12.67
C HIS A 486 0.10 -22.51 13.20
N ASP A 487 -0.91 -22.52 14.07
CA ASP A 487 -1.38 -23.75 14.73
C ASP A 487 -1.93 -24.75 13.71
N THR A 488 -2.70 -24.28 12.73
CA THR A 488 -3.37 -25.17 11.79
C THR A 488 -2.42 -25.68 10.69
N LEU A 489 -1.44 -24.88 10.24
CA LEU A 489 -0.36 -25.34 9.35
C LEU A 489 0.56 -26.36 10.06
N ASN A 490 0.85 -26.13 11.35
CA ASN A 490 1.59 -27.09 12.16
C ASN A 490 0.82 -28.40 12.34
N TYR A 491 -0.49 -28.33 12.56
CA TYR A 491 -1.33 -29.52 12.70
C TYR A 491 -1.37 -30.34 11.40
N ILE A 492 -1.68 -29.68 10.28
CA ILE A 492 -1.89 -30.39 9.00
C ILE A 492 -0.59 -30.95 8.41
N SER A 493 0.57 -30.36 8.71
CA SER A 493 1.86 -30.87 8.25
C SER A 493 2.31 -32.17 8.93
N LYS A 494 1.71 -32.53 10.07
CA LYS A 494 2.01 -33.78 10.78
C LYS A 494 1.37 -34.98 10.07
N ASP A 495 2.08 -36.10 10.08
CA ASP A 495 1.53 -37.40 9.69
C ASP A 495 0.17 -37.64 10.39
N PRO A 496 -0.89 -38.07 9.67
CA PRO A 496 -2.20 -38.31 10.25
C PRO A 496 -2.21 -39.16 11.53
N ILE A 497 -1.29 -40.11 11.71
CA ILE A 497 -1.22 -40.93 12.93
C ILE A 497 -0.82 -40.13 14.18
N HIS A 498 -0.11 -39.01 14.00
CA HIS A 498 0.37 -38.15 15.07
C HIS A 498 -0.62 -37.04 15.43
N ARG A 499 -1.54 -36.68 14.53
CA ARG A 499 -2.51 -35.59 14.71
C ARG A 499 -3.37 -35.71 15.98
N LYS A 500 -3.63 -36.93 16.47
CA LYS A 500 -4.36 -37.15 17.73
C LYS A 500 -3.69 -36.51 18.95
N TYR A 501 -2.36 -36.41 18.95
CA TYR A 501 -1.60 -35.76 20.03
C TYR A 501 -1.62 -34.23 19.95
N HIS A 502 -2.12 -33.70 18.82
CA HIS A 502 -2.13 -32.29 18.47
C HIS A 502 -3.56 -31.79 18.20
N HIS A 503 -4.59 -32.56 18.55
CA HIS A 503 -5.99 -32.25 18.28
C HIS A 503 -6.40 -30.86 18.80
N GLY A 504 -5.80 -30.44 19.92
CA GLY A 504 -6.00 -29.11 20.51
C GLY A 504 -5.56 -27.93 19.64
N GLU A 505 -4.60 -28.11 18.71
CA GLU A 505 -4.13 -27.04 17.82
C GLU A 505 -5.28 -26.52 16.93
N ILE A 506 -6.20 -27.40 16.50
CA ILE A 506 -7.40 -27.00 15.73
C ILE A 506 -8.44 -26.32 16.63
N LEU A 507 -8.58 -26.75 17.88
CA LEU A 507 -9.59 -26.22 18.80
C LEU A 507 -9.18 -24.84 19.37
N PHE A 508 -7.88 -24.60 19.54
CA PHE A 508 -7.36 -23.46 20.28
C PHE A 508 -7.74 -22.11 19.66
N GLY A 509 -7.65 -21.99 18.33
CA GLY A 509 -7.98 -20.77 17.60
C GLY A 509 -9.39 -20.24 17.87
N LEU A 510 -10.34 -21.13 18.17
CA LEU A 510 -11.74 -20.77 18.44
C LEU A 510 -11.99 -20.23 19.86
N HIS A 511 -11.05 -20.38 20.80
CA HIS A 511 -11.17 -19.74 22.12
C HIS A 511 -11.13 -18.20 22.03
N TYR A 512 -10.46 -17.66 21.02
CA TYR A 512 -10.33 -16.22 20.82
C TYR A 512 -10.85 -15.74 19.46
N ALA A 513 -11.36 -16.61 18.58
CA ALA A 513 -11.80 -16.26 17.22
C ALA A 513 -12.84 -15.12 17.12
N PHE A 514 -13.48 -14.75 18.23
CA PHE A 514 -14.48 -13.66 18.29
C PHE A 514 -14.00 -12.44 19.09
N SER A 515 -12.76 -12.43 19.59
CA SER A 515 -12.18 -11.25 20.25
C SER A 515 -11.89 -10.12 19.25
N GLU A 516 -11.68 -10.48 17.98
CA GLU A 516 -11.36 -9.59 16.87
C GLU A 516 -12.18 -10.00 15.63
N ASN A 517 -12.23 -9.13 14.62
CA ASN A 517 -12.75 -9.47 13.29
C ASN A 517 -11.61 -10.09 12.48
N PHE A 518 -11.51 -11.42 12.49
CA PHE A 518 -10.37 -12.09 11.88
C PHE A 518 -10.50 -12.31 10.36
N ILE A 519 -9.40 -12.08 9.65
CA ILE A 519 -9.07 -12.71 8.36
C ILE A 519 -8.17 -13.92 8.68
N LEU A 520 -8.40 -15.05 8.01
CA LEU A 520 -7.59 -16.27 8.11
C LEU A 520 -6.56 -16.25 6.97
N PRO A 521 -5.28 -15.94 7.22
CA PRO A 521 -4.30 -15.74 6.16
C PRO A 521 -3.56 -17.03 5.83
N LEU A 522 -3.50 -17.36 4.54
CA LEU A 522 -2.46 -18.19 3.94
C LEU A 522 -1.71 -17.33 2.92
N SER A 523 -0.88 -16.42 3.43
CA SER A 523 -0.27 -15.33 2.67
C SER A 523 1.06 -15.70 2.00
N HIS A 524 1.63 -14.75 1.26
CA HIS A 524 2.92 -14.87 0.58
C HIS A 524 4.08 -15.28 1.51
N ASP A 525 4.10 -14.79 2.76
CA ASP A 525 5.10 -15.13 3.76
C ASP A 525 5.12 -16.60 4.14
N GLU A 526 4.03 -17.32 3.89
CA GLU A 526 3.89 -18.74 4.22
C GLU A 526 4.32 -19.66 3.08
N VAL A 527 4.85 -19.14 1.98
CA VAL A 527 5.30 -19.98 0.85
C VAL A 527 6.70 -19.62 0.35
N VAL A 528 7.55 -19.12 1.23
CA VAL A 528 8.92 -18.65 0.96
C VAL A 528 9.91 -19.06 2.04
N HIS A 529 11.19 -18.72 1.84
CA HIS A 529 12.27 -18.82 2.83
C HIS A 529 12.45 -20.22 3.45
N GLY A 530 12.26 -21.28 2.67
CA GLY A 530 12.42 -22.66 3.13
C GLY A 530 11.19 -23.22 3.85
N LYS A 531 10.11 -22.45 3.98
CA LYS A 531 8.86 -22.91 4.59
C LYS A 531 8.03 -23.83 3.68
N ARG A 532 8.46 -24.04 2.42
CA ARG A 532 7.79 -24.79 1.35
C ARG A 532 6.48 -24.14 0.90
N SER A 533 5.97 -24.58 -0.25
CA SER A 533 4.58 -24.33 -0.65
C SER A 533 3.60 -25.00 0.32
N ILE A 534 2.34 -24.58 0.32
CA ILE A 534 1.29 -25.23 1.14
C ILE A 534 1.17 -26.73 0.78
N LEU A 535 1.20 -27.09 -0.51
CA LEU A 535 1.24 -28.50 -0.95
C LEU A 535 2.51 -29.23 -0.47
N GLY A 536 3.66 -28.55 -0.44
CA GLY A 536 4.94 -29.06 0.05
C GLY A 536 4.97 -29.36 1.55
N ARG A 537 4.04 -28.80 2.32
CA ARG A 537 3.86 -29.07 3.74
C ARG A 537 2.96 -30.28 4.02
N MET A 538 2.18 -30.74 3.05
CA MET A 538 1.24 -31.85 3.24
C MET A 538 1.99 -33.20 3.30
N PRO A 539 1.65 -34.10 4.25
CA PRO A 539 2.28 -35.42 4.39
C PRO A 539 1.63 -36.48 3.49
N GLY A 540 2.30 -37.62 3.36
CA GLY A 540 1.80 -38.81 2.67
C GLY A 540 2.27 -38.95 1.23
N ASP A 541 1.68 -39.92 0.53
CA ASP A 541 1.86 -40.09 -0.92
C ASP A 541 1.19 -38.94 -1.70
N GLU A 542 1.37 -38.91 -3.03
CA GLU A 542 0.81 -37.85 -3.87
C GLU A 542 -0.69 -37.62 -3.65
N TRP A 543 -1.49 -38.69 -3.67
CA TRP A 543 -2.93 -38.58 -3.48
C TRP A 543 -3.26 -38.01 -2.09
N GLN A 544 -2.59 -38.50 -1.04
CA GLN A 544 -2.78 -38.02 0.33
C GLN A 544 -2.37 -36.55 0.50
N ARG A 545 -1.31 -36.10 -0.18
CA ARG A 545 -0.87 -34.70 -0.13
C ARG A 545 -1.95 -33.76 -0.68
N PHE A 546 -2.52 -34.10 -1.84
CA PHE A 546 -3.63 -33.34 -2.40
C PHE A 546 -4.91 -33.48 -1.57
N ALA A 547 -5.22 -34.65 -1.01
CA ALA A 547 -6.37 -34.84 -0.12
C ALA A 547 -6.27 -33.99 1.16
N ASN A 548 -5.10 -33.97 1.80
CA ASN A 548 -4.83 -33.08 2.93
C ASN A 548 -5.02 -31.61 2.56
N LEU A 549 -4.54 -31.18 1.39
CA LEU A 549 -4.71 -29.82 0.91
C LEU A 549 -6.19 -29.45 0.71
N ARG A 550 -6.96 -30.34 0.07
CA ARG A 550 -8.42 -30.18 -0.11
C ARG A 550 -9.12 -30.06 1.24
N ALA A 551 -8.86 -30.98 2.17
CA ALA A 551 -9.43 -30.95 3.51
C ALA A 551 -9.08 -29.67 4.26
N TYR A 552 -7.84 -29.19 4.14
CA TYR A 552 -7.36 -28.00 4.82
C TYR A 552 -7.99 -26.71 4.30
N TYR A 553 -8.08 -26.55 2.97
CA TYR A 553 -8.80 -25.42 2.38
C TYR A 553 -10.29 -25.46 2.70
N SER A 554 -10.91 -26.63 2.65
CA SER A 554 -12.30 -26.76 3.07
C SER A 554 -12.50 -26.46 4.57
N PHE A 555 -11.56 -26.87 5.43
CA PHE A 555 -11.55 -26.48 6.84
C PHE A 555 -11.50 -24.95 7.00
N MET A 556 -10.58 -24.27 6.31
CA MET A 556 -10.46 -22.80 6.34
C MET A 556 -11.77 -22.10 5.93
N PHE A 557 -12.45 -22.60 4.88
CA PHE A 557 -13.71 -22.05 4.41
C PHE A 557 -14.90 -22.34 5.34
N GLY A 558 -14.87 -23.46 6.07
CA GLY A 558 -15.86 -23.80 7.09
C GLY A 558 -15.64 -23.11 8.43
N HIS A 559 -14.40 -22.71 8.75
CA HIS A 559 -14.04 -22.02 9.99
C HIS A 559 -14.54 -20.57 10.01
N PRO A 560 -14.94 -19.99 11.16
CA PRO A 560 -15.25 -18.56 11.27
C PRO A 560 -14.08 -17.64 10.90
N GLY A 561 -14.38 -16.51 10.28
CA GLY A 561 -13.41 -15.50 9.85
C GLY A 561 -13.34 -15.35 8.33
N LYS A 562 -12.85 -14.21 7.84
CA LYS A 562 -12.71 -13.93 6.39
C LYS A 562 -11.54 -14.72 5.79
N LYS A 563 -11.48 -14.88 4.47
CA LYS A 563 -10.54 -15.80 3.81
C LYS A 563 -9.48 -15.02 3.04
N LEU A 564 -8.20 -15.41 3.15
CA LEU A 564 -7.13 -14.91 2.31
C LEU A 564 -6.24 -16.06 1.82
N LEU A 565 -6.01 -16.09 0.51
CA LEU A 565 -5.16 -17.07 -0.15
C LEU A 565 -4.20 -16.38 -1.12
N PHE A 566 -2.91 -16.61 -0.94
CA PHE A 566 -1.90 -16.11 -1.86
C PHE A 566 -1.89 -16.85 -3.19
N MET A 567 -1.62 -16.11 -4.25
CA MET A 567 -1.47 -16.63 -5.60
C MET A 567 -0.50 -17.83 -5.69
N GLY A 568 -0.85 -18.82 -6.50
CA GLY A 568 -0.13 -20.08 -6.63
C GLY A 568 -0.66 -21.18 -5.69
N ALA A 569 -1.22 -20.82 -4.54
CA ALA A 569 -1.80 -21.78 -3.62
C ALA A 569 -3.08 -22.41 -4.19
N GLU A 570 -3.86 -21.66 -4.97
CA GLU A 570 -5.09 -22.13 -5.63
C GLU A 570 -4.85 -23.14 -6.76
N ILE A 571 -3.64 -23.20 -7.30
CA ILE A 571 -3.22 -24.20 -8.29
C ILE A 571 -2.33 -25.29 -7.67
N ALA A 572 -2.22 -25.30 -6.33
CA ALA A 572 -1.34 -26.18 -5.58
C ALA A 572 0.09 -26.17 -6.12
N GLN A 573 0.66 -24.98 -6.29
CA GLN A 573 2.03 -24.83 -6.77
C GLN A 573 2.99 -25.67 -5.91
N SER A 574 3.85 -26.42 -6.58
CA SER A 574 4.74 -27.37 -5.91
C SER A 574 5.90 -26.69 -5.22
N ARG A 575 6.55 -25.73 -5.89
CA ARG A 575 7.66 -24.95 -5.34
C ARG A 575 7.21 -23.76 -4.51
N GLU A 576 8.13 -23.24 -3.71
CA GLU A 576 7.99 -21.94 -3.07
C GLU A 576 7.76 -20.84 -4.11
N TRP A 577 7.10 -19.77 -3.68
CA TRP A 577 6.97 -18.59 -4.51
C TRP A 577 8.33 -17.98 -4.80
N ASN A 578 8.54 -17.59 -6.05
CA ASN A 578 9.72 -16.86 -6.50
C ASN A 578 9.27 -15.59 -7.22
N HIS A 579 9.55 -14.43 -6.63
CA HIS A 579 9.20 -13.13 -7.21
C HIS A 579 9.87 -12.85 -8.59
N ASP A 580 10.96 -13.55 -8.92
CA ASP A 580 11.69 -13.39 -10.18
C ASP A 580 11.06 -14.12 -11.38
N GLU A 581 10.04 -14.95 -11.16
CA GLU A 581 9.44 -15.79 -12.20
C GLU A 581 7.91 -15.75 -12.16
N SER A 582 7.27 -16.20 -13.24
CA SER A 582 5.83 -16.45 -13.25
C SER A 582 5.47 -17.63 -12.34
N LEU A 583 4.24 -17.64 -11.82
CA LEU A 583 3.65 -18.85 -11.24
C LEU A 583 3.65 -20.01 -12.25
N ASP A 584 3.62 -21.23 -11.72
CA ASP A 584 3.70 -22.48 -12.49
C ASP A 584 2.37 -22.87 -13.14
N TRP A 585 1.83 -22.00 -14.00
CA TRP A 585 0.54 -22.21 -14.67
C TRP A 585 0.44 -23.52 -15.47
N HIS A 586 1.58 -24.05 -15.93
CA HIS A 586 1.66 -25.34 -16.62
C HIS A 586 1.18 -26.51 -15.75
N LEU A 587 1.17 -26.39 -14.42
CA LEU A 587 0.69 -27.43 -13.52
C LEU A 587 -0.80 -27.76 -13.74
N LEU A 588 -1.59 -26.81 -14.24
CA LEU A 588 -3.01 -27.01 -14.52
C LEU A 588 -3.30 -28.02 -15.64
N GLN A 589 -2.28 -28.51 -16.36
CA GLN A 589 -2.42 -29.63 -17.29
C GLN A 589 -2.55 -30.99 -16.57
N TYR A 590 -2.28 -31.04 -15.26
CA TYR A 590 -2.35 -32.26 -14.45
C TYR A 590 -3.58 -32.24 -13.54
N ASN A 591 -4.27 -33.39 -13.49
CA ASN A 591 -5.61 -33.51 -12.88
C ASN A 591 -5.69 -33.09 -11.40
N TYR A 592 -4.65 -33.35 -10.59
CA TYR A 592 -4.68 -32.97 -9.18
C TYR A 592 -4.62 -31.45 -8.98
N HIS A 593 -3.78 -30.75 -9.74
CA HIS A 593 -3.66 -29.30 -9.68
C HIS A 593 -4.93 -28.60 -10.19
N SER A 594 -5.46 -29.03 -11.33
CA SER A 594 -6.75 -28.53 -11.83
C SER A 594 -7.90 -28.85 -10.87
N GLY A 595 -7.82 -29.98 -10.16
CA GLY A 595 -8.77 -30.38 -9.11
C GLY A 595 -8.74 -29.46 -7.89
N ILE A 596 -7.57 -29.00 -7.44
CA ILE A 596 -7.45 -27.98 -6.39
C ILE A 596 -8.01 -26.64 -6.86
N GLN A 597 -7.73 -26.23 -8.09
CA GLN A 597 -8.28 -25.00 -8.64
C GLN A 597 -9.81 -25.05 -8.71
N ALA A 598 -10.37 -26.17 -9.15
CA ALA A 598 -11.82 -26.40 -9.14
C ALA A 598 -12.40 -26.37 -7.70
N LEU A 599 -11.72 -26.98 -6.73
CA LEU A 599 -12.12 -26.94 -5.33
C LEU A 599 -12.16 -25.51 -4.77
N ILE A 600 -11.13 -24.70 -5.00
CA ILE A 600 -11.13 -23.29 -4.55
C ILE A 600 -12.27 -22.51 -5.21
N ARG A 601 -12.47 -22.72 -6.51
CA ARG A 601 -13.56 -22.08 -7.26
C ARG A 601 -14.92 -22.39 -6.65
N ASP A 602 -15.18 -23.65 -6.32
CA ASP A 602 -16.46 -24.08 -5.77
C ASP A 602 -16.61 -23.75 -4.28
N LEU A 603 -15.52 -23.73 -3.50
CA LEU A 603 -15.51 -23.22 -2.12
C LEU A 603 -15.86 -21.73 -2.06
N ASN A 604 -15.30 -20.91 -2.96
CA ASN A 604 -15.63 -19.49 -3.06
C ASN A 604 -17.11 -19.28 -3.41
N ARG A 605 -17.64 -20.04 -4.37
CA ARG A 605 -19.07 -20.00 -4.72
C ARG A 605 -19.96 -20.43 -3.55
N LEU A 606 -19.59 -21.51 -2.86
CA LEU A 606 -20.30 -21.98 -1.67
C LEU A 606 -20.31 -20.92 -0.56
N TYR A 607 -19.14 -20.32 -0.27
CA TYR A 607 -18.99 -19.27 0.74
C TYR A 607 -19.87 -18.04 0.45
N ARG A 608 -20.06 -17.70 -0.83
CA ARG A 608 -20.95 -16.60 -1.24
C ARG A 608 -22.43 -16.99 -1.24
N ALA A 609 -22.74 -18.25 -1.54
CA ALA A 609 -24.12 -18.72 -1.70
C ALA A 609 -24.77 -19.18 -0.39
N VAL A 610 -23.99 -19.55 0.62
CA VAL A 610 -24.48 -20.08 1.90
C VAL A 610 -24.30 -19.02 3.00
N PRO A 611 -25.37 -18.30 3.40
CA PRO A 611 -25.30 -17.20 4.37
C PRO A 611 -24.64 -17.57 5.69
N ALA A 612 -24.85 -18.82 6.14
CA ALA A 612 -24.28 -19.35 7.38
C ALA A 612 -22.74 -19.30 7.41
N LEU A 613 -22.09 -19.36 6.25
CA LEU A 613 -20.63 -19.37 6.19
C LEU A 613 -20.01 -17.98 6.37
N HIS A 614 -20.77 -16.88 6.21
CA HIS A 614 -20.17 -15.54 6.19
C HIS A 614 -20.89 -14.46 7.03
N GLN A 615 -22.22 -14.54 7.22
CA GLN A 615 -22.99 -13.46 7.85
C GLN A 615 -22.62 -13.17 9.30
N MET A 616 -22.22 -14.21 10.04
CA MET A 616 -21.87 -14.14 11.46
C MET A 616 -20.42 -14.60 11.71
N ASP A 617 -19.51 -14.40 10.75
CA ASP A 617 -18.08 -14.78 10.89
C ASP A 617 -17.41 -14.16 12.12
N CYS A 618 -17.83 -12.95 12.50
CA CYS A 618 -17.25 -12.16 13.58
C CYS A 618 -18.11 -12.14 14.85
N ASP A 619 -19.11 -13.03 14.93
CA ASP A 619 -20.01 -13.16 16.08
C ASP A 619 -19.96 -14.59 16.62
N GLN A 620 -19.76 -14.73 17.93
CA GLN A 620 -19.73 -16.03 18.61
C GLN A 620 -21.00 -16.85 18.38
N ALA A 621 -22.16 -16.20 18.25
CA ALA A 621 -23.42 -16.88 17.96
C ALA A 621 -23.45 -17.56 16.58
N GLY A 622 -22.55 -17.18 15.67
CA GLY A 622 -22.40 -17.74 14.32
C GLY A 622 -21.79 -19.15 14.26
N PHE A 623 -21.36 -19.72 15.40
CA PHE A 623 -20.61 -20.96 15.48
C PHE A 623 -21.05 -21.85 16.65
N GLU A 624 -21.06 -23.16 16.46
CA GLU A 624 -21.31 -24.14 17.52
C GLU A 624 -20.57 -25.45 17.28
N TRP A 625 -19.72 -25.85 18.22
CA TRP A 625 -19.06 -27.15 18.19
C TRP A 625 -20.06 -28.30 18.42
N LEU A 626 -19.95 -29.36 17.63
CA LEU A 626 -20.69 -30.61 17.82
C LEU A 626 -19.78 -31.77 18.23
N ILE A 627 -18.55 -31.81 17.70
CA ILE A 627 -17.55 -32.84 17.98
C ILE A 627 -16.19 -32.18 18.15
N THR A 628 -15.61 -32.32 19.33
CA THR A 628 -14.30 -31.77 19.72
C THR A 628 -13.38 -32.80 20.38
N ASP A 629 -13.88 -34.01 20.66
CA ASP A 629 -13.20 -35.01 21.48
C ASP A 629 -12.84 -36.30 20.71
N ASP A 630 -13.08 -36.36 19.40
CA ASP A 630 -12.73 -37.53 18.57
C ASP A 630 -11.29 -37.47 18.01
N ALA A 631 -10.34 -37.17 18.92
CA ALA A 631 -8.92 -37.08 18.60
C ALA A 631 -8.35 -38.38 18.01
N ASN A 632 -8.85 -39.54 18.46
CA ASN A 632 -8.40 -40.84 17.96
C ASN A 632 -8.72 -41.08 16.47
N ARG A 633 -9.74 -40.39 15.93
CA ARG A 633 -10.12 -40.45 14.52
C ARG A 633 -9.76 -39.18 13.74
N ASN A 634 -9.24 -38.15 14.40
CA ASN A 634 -8.99 -36.82 13.82
C ASN A 634 -10.25 -36.22 13.17
N VAL A 635 -11.42 -36.42 13.77
CA VAL A 635 -12.70 -35.91 13.25
C VAL A 635 -13.14 -34.69 14.06
N PHE A 636 -13.56 -33.65 13.35
CA PHE A 636 -14.14 -32.44 13.90
C PHE A 636 -15.50 -32.19 13.24
N ALA A 637 -16.47 -31.69 13.99
CA ALA A 637 -17.75 -31.28 13.42
C ALA A 637 -18.33 -30.07 14.16
N TRP A 638 -18.91 -29.13 13.41
CA TRP A 638 -19.52 -27.91 13.95
C TRP A 638 -20.63 -27.40 13.04
N LEU A 639 -21.47 -26.52 13.59
CA LEU A 639 -22.44 -25.73 12.85
C LEU A 639 -21.92 -24.32 12.64
N ARG A 640 -22.12 -23.84 11.42
CA ARG A 640 -22.10 -22.42 11.06
C ARG A 640 -23.53 -21.90 10.98
N LYS A 641 -23.77 -20.67 11.41
CA LYS A 641 -25.10 -20.05 11.52
C LYS A 641 -25.13 -18.69 10.84
N GLY A 642 -26.22 -18.42 10.12
CA GLY A 642 -26.53 -17.11 9.57
C GLY A 642 -27.63 -16.42 10.37
N PHE A 643 -28.09 -15.27 9.90
CA PHE A 643 -29.12 -14.48 10.60
C PHE A 643 -30.48 -15.20 10.67
N ASP A 644 -30.81 -16.00 9.66
CA ASP A 644 -32.02 -16.81 9.64
C ASP A 644 -31.88 -18.09 10.48
N GLU A 645 -32.98 -18.57 11.08
CA GLU A 645 -32.98 -19.77 11.93
C GLU A 645 -32.60 -21.05 11.15
N HIS A 646 -32.99 -21.15 9.88
CA HIS A 646 -32.66 -22.26 9.00
C HIS A 646 -31.37 -22.04 8.20
N ALA A 647 -30.78 -20.84 8.23
CA ALA A 647 -29.44 -20.59 7.66
C ALA A 647 -28.38 -21.30 8.51
N ARG A 648 -28.16 -22.58 8.21
CA ARG A 648 -27.32 -23.50 8.99
C ARG A 648 -26.47 -24.32 8.03
N CYS A 649 -25.20 -24.47 8.37
CA CYS A 649 -24.29 -25.32 7.62
C CYS A 649 -23.52 -26.19 8.60
N LEU A 650 -23.76 -27.50 8.56
CA LEU A 650 -22.98 -28.49 9.27
C LEU A 650 -21.69 -28.76 8.48
N VAL A 651 -20.55 -28.55 9.12
CA VAL A 651 -19.23 -28.85 8.57
C VAL A 651 -18.66 -30.03 9.34
N ILE A 652 -18.22 -31.07 8.62
CA ILE A 652 -17.50 -32.20 9.19
C ILE A 652 -16.16 -32.34 8.47
N ILE A 653 -15.07 -32.41 9.22
CA ILE A 653 -13.73 -32.63 8.68
C ILE A 653 -13.15 -33.91 9.26
N ASN A 654 -12.56 -34.73 8.40
CA ASN A 654 -11.78 -35.90 8.76
C ASN A 654 -10.34 -35.70 8.29
N PHE A 655 -9.42 -35.50 9.24
CA PHE A 655 -7.99 -35.37 8.97
C PHE A 655 -7.25 -36.71 9.12
N SER A 656 -7.93 -37.85 8.94
CA SER A 656 -7.31 -39.17 8.84
C SER A 656 -7.56 -39.78 7.45
N PRO A 657 -6.69 -40.71 6.98
CA PRO A 657 -6.90 -41.43 5.71
C PRO A 657 -7.96 -42.53 5.81
N ASN A 658 -8.65 -42.67 6.94
CA ASN A 658 -9.66 -43.71 7.13
C ASN A 658 -11.04 -43.23 6.67
N VAL A 659 -11.83 -44.15 6.13
CA VAL A 659 -13.26 -43.94 5.89
C VAL A 659 -14.05 -44.36 7.13
N TYR A 660 -14.90 -43.48 7.64
CA TYR A 660 -15.79 -43.80 8.75
C TYR A 660 -17.24 -43.93 8.26
N ARG A 661 -17.79 -45.15 8.34
CA ARG A 661 -19.19 -45.42 7.96
C ARG A 661 -20.10 -45.39 9.18
N ASN A 662 -21.36 -45.03 8.98
CA ASN A 662 -22.37 -44.91 10.04
C ASN A 662 -21.91 -44.00 11.20
N TYR A 663 -21.13 -42.97 10.86
CA TYR A 663 -20.66 -41.98 11.82
C TYR A 663 -21.83 -41.09 12.24
N ARG A 664 -22.08 -40.98 13.54
CA ARG A 664 -23.28 -40.34 14.08
C ARG A 664 -22.99 -38.91 14.49
N VAL A 665 -23.77 -37.97 13.96
CA VAL A 665 -23.66 -36.55 14.31
C VAL A 665 -25.04 -36.05 14.72
N ARG A 666 -25.14 -35.48 15.93
CA ARG A 666 -26.37 -34.85 16.41
C ARG A 666 -26.54 -33.50 15.75
N VAL A 667 -27.75 -33.19 15.32
CA VAL A 667 -28.08 -31.96 14.61
C VAL A 667 -29.35 -31.31 15.19
N PRO A 668 -29.51 -29.99 15.04
CA PRO A 668 -30.65 -29.26 15.61
C PRO A 668 -31.98 -29.55 14.91
N PHE A 669 -31.97 -30.02 13.66
CA PHE A 669 -33.18 -30.23 12.87
C PHE A 669 -33.29 -31.67 12.38
N ALA A 670 -34.48 -32.24 12.50
CA ALA A 670 -34.88 -33.45 11.79
C ALA A 670 -35.08 -33.14 10.30
N GLY A 671 -35.30 -34.18 9.48
CA GLY A 671 -35.56 -34.01 8.05
C GLY A 671 -34.30 -34.11 7.20
N LYS A 672 -34.36 -33.53 6.00
CA LYS A 672 -33.34 -33.74 4.97
C LYS A 672 -32.22 -32.72 5.06
N TRP A 673 -30.99 -33.19 4.92
CA TRP A 673 -29.78 -32.37 4.86
C TRP A 673 -29.06 -32.67 3.54
N LYS A 674 -28.87 -31.64 2.73
CA LYS A 674 -28.24 -31.74 1.42
C LYS A 674 -26.73 -31.62 1.56
N GLU A 675 -25.99 -32.58 0.99
CA GLU A 675 -24.52 -32.52 0.86
C GLU A 675 -24.19 -31.51 -0.23
N VAL A 676 -23.96 -30.26 0.17
CA VAL A 676 -23.69 -29.15 -0.77
C VAL A 676 -22.24 -29.10 -1.21
N PHE A 677 -21.34 -29.73 -0.46
CA PHE A 677 -19.94 -29.83 -0.82
C PHE A 677 -19.27 -31.04 -0.16
N ASN A 678 -18.39 -31.70 -0.91
CA ASN A 678 -17.57 -32.81 -0.45
C ASN A 678 -16.19 -32.73 -1.12
N SER A 679 -15.15 -32.49 -0.31
CA SER A 679 -13.79 -32.30 -0.81
C SER A 679 -13.14 -33.59 -1.34
N ASP A 680 -13.76 -34.76 -1.13
CA ASP A 680 -13.33 -36.05 -1.67
C ASP A 680 -14.02 -36.39 -3.01
N SER A 681 -14.81 -35.49 -3.57
CA SER A 681 -15.40 -35.66 -4.90
C SER A 681 -14.33 -35.98 -5.97
N ALA A 682 -14.66 -36.88 -6.89
CA ALA A 682 -13.79 -37.19 -8.04
C ALA A 682 -13.49 -35.95 -8.90
N HIS A 683 -14.38 -34.94 -8.90
CA HIS A 683 -14.15 -33.67 -9.60
C HIS A 683 -12.92 -32.90 -9.09
N TYR A 684 -12.50 -33.15 -7.84
CA TYR A 684 -11.31 -32.54 -7.24
C TYR A 684 -10.14 -33.53 -7.13
N GLY A 685 -10.25 -34.72 -7.72
CA GLY A 685 -9.26 -35.80 -7.60
C GLY A 685 -9.35 -36.59 -6.29
N GLY A 686 -10.50 -36.59 -5.61
CA GLY A 686 -10.76 -37.45 -4.46
C GLY A 686 -11.22 -38.87 -4.82
N SER A 687 -11.44 -39.69 -3.80
CA SER A 687 -11.86 -41.10 -3.94
C SER A 687 -13.36 -41.28 -4.17
N ASN A 688 -14.12 -40.18 -4.17
CA ASN A 688 -15.55 -40.11 -4.38
C ASN A 688 -16.38 -40.84 -3.32
N VAL A 689 -15.84 -40.96 -2.11
CA VAL A 689 -16.59 -41.42 -0.94
C VAL A 689 -17.47 -40.27 -0.45
N GLY A 690 -18.71 -40.54 -0.05
CA GLY A 690 -19.66 -39.51 0.37
C GLY A 690 -21.04 -40.07 0.67
N ASN A 691 -22.04 -39.19 0.70
CA ASN A 691 -23.41 -39.56 1.11
C ASN A 691 -24.44 -39.51 -0.02
N ILE A 692 -24.00 -39.57 -1.29
CA ILE A 692 -24.91 -39.62 -2.47
C ILE A 692 -25.84 -38.38 -2.53
N GLY A 693 -25.33 -37.22 -2.10
CA GLY A 693 -25.98 -35.91 -2.27
C GLY A 693 -26.92 -35.47 -1.13
N GLU A 694 -27.42 -36.38 -0.29
CA GLU A 694 -28.29 -36.03 0.83
C GLU A 694 -28.33 -37.11 1.92
N VAL A 695 -28.68 -36.69 3.12
CA VAL A 695 -28.87 -37.56 4.28
C VAL A 695 -30.10 -37.12 5.06
N HIS A 696 -30.76 -38.07 5.72
CA HIS A 696 -31.93 -37.80 6.54
C HIS A 696 -31.60 -37.92 8.02
N ALA A 697 -31.89 -36.86 8.78
CA ALA A 697 -31.83 -36.86 10.23
C ALA A 697 -33.02 -37.64 10.78
N VAL A 698 -32.74 -38.68 11.57
CA VAL A 698 -33.78 -39.50 12.20
C VAL A 698 -34.39 -38.72 13.35
N ASP A 699 -35.71 -38.62 13.37
CA ASP A 699 -36.47 -37.92 14.42
C ASP A 699 -36.51 -38.75 15.71
N VAL A 700 -35.45 -38.62 16.50
CA VAL A 700 -35.36 -39.09 17.89
C VAL A 700 -35.24 -37.86 18.80
N LYS A 701 -35.24 -38.04 20.13
CA LYS A 701 -35.18 -36.94 21.13
C LYS A 701 -34.14 -35.84 20.83
N THR A 702 -33.03 -36.20 20.18
CA THR A 702 -32.11 -35.25 19.54
C THR A 702 -31.84 -35.74 18.12
N PRO A 703 -32.26 -35.02 17.05
CA PRO A 703 -32.08 -35.48 15.69
C PRO A 703 -30.63 -35.88 15.38
N GLU A 704 -30.46 -36.96 14.62
CA GLU A 704 -29.14 -37.56 14.36
C GLU A 704 -28.99 -37.95 12.88
N LEU A 705 -27.85 -37.56 12.30
CA LEU A 705 -27.40 -38.00 10.98
C LEU A 705 -26.48 -39.21 11.10
N ARG A 706 -26.61 -40.14 10.15
CA ARG A 706 -25.67 -41.25 9.95
C ARG A 706 -24.91 -41.02 8.65
N LEU A 707 -23.64 -40.72 8.78
CA LEU A 707 -22.79 -40.27 7.70
C LEU A 707 -21.75 -41.31 7.31
N THR A 708 -21.39 -41.33 6.04
CA THR A 708 -20.11 -41.84 5.56
C THR A 708 -19.16 -40.66 5.44
N ILE A 709 -18.15 -40.63 6.31
CA ILE A 709 -17.12 -39.59 6.33
C ILE A 709 -15.94 -40.03 5.46
N PRO A 710 -15.63 -39.30 4.37
CA PRO A 710 -14.55 -39.63 3.44
C PRO A 710 -13.18 -39.44 4.09
N PRO A 711 -12.13 -40.07 3.54
CA PRO A 711 -10.78 -39.98 4.07
C PRO A 711 -10.13 -38.64 3.68
N LEU A 712 -9.43 -37.98 4.61
CA LEU A 712 -8.74 -36.70 4.39
C LEU A 712 -9.63 -35.69 3.65
N ALA A 713 -10.79 -35.40 4.23
CA ALA A 713 -11.83 -34.66 3.53
C ALA A 713 -12.74 -33.86 4.44
N ALA A 714 -13.48 -32.96 3.82
CA ALA A 714 -14.52 -32.14 4.41
C ALA A 714 -15.87 -32.39 3.74
N ILE A 715 -16.94 -32.44 4.51
CA ILE A 715 -18.32 -32.43 4.03
C ILE A 715 -19.06 -31.23 4.61
N PHE A 716 -19.85 -30.56 3.77
CA PHE A 716 -20.75 -29.47 4.15
C PHE A 716 -22.19 -29.89 3.85
N LEU A 717 -23.05 -29.76 4.86
CA LEU A 717 -24.46 -30.14 4.81
C LEU A 717 -25.33 -28.94 5.20
N VAL A 718 -26.36 -28.64 4.41
CA VAL A 718 -27.37 -27.63 4.76
C VAL A 718 -28.74 -28.30 4.95
N PRO A 719 -29.56 -27.90 5.93
CA PRO A 719 -30.91 -28.42 6.05
C PRO A 719 -31.75 -27.92 4.87
N GLU A 720 -32.60 -28.80 4.33
CA GLU A 720 -33.66 -28.40 3.41
C GLU A 720 -34.81 -27.79 4.23
N SER A 721 -35.31 -26.63 3.78
CA SER A 721 -36.39 -25.89 4.47
C SER A 721 -37.71 -26.64 4.51
#